data_AF-I4EWX5-F1
#
_entry.id   AF-I4EWX5-F1
#
_cell.length_a   1.000
_cell.length_b   1.000
_cell.length_c   1.000
_cell.angle_alpha   90.00
_cell.angle_beta   90.00
_cell.angle_gamma   90.00
#
_symmetry.space_group_name_H-M   'P 1'
#
loop_
_entity.id
_entity.type
_entity.pdbx_description
1 polymer ?
#
loop_
_entity_poly.entity_id
_entity_poly.type
_entity_poly.pdbx_seq_one_letter_code
_entity_poly.pdbx_strand_id
1 'polypeptide(L)'
;MNAFVLNRHGRLVFPSSVMPQLDFSTMESLDQLDTVIRRDFETKAPSGTDILERIRTGGYDDRYALMRDIALNLFWANRFSITMYDKRPTRWADLPRTRSDVFLPVLEPWEDGETKVAAVEQAYPTLPARWDGEVEDQVFGVLFDVFGNRRNHATTLPAVKPTVAEFLAEPANLTFRLPHYDPDYPVYEYDDVLDCREDVPELEALHRWAMVLHNQYPWDRSAVELARADQISDDDYVVAFHPRDREVREFLRRLATGAVPRQAPAPRESRPPVRPFPPVDVRRAFTVLPRLECLVAVHGDQVCTNDDVVRNSAYNWSPMSAAEIQEKTGVEERRYTSLSLEELALQAAEAALEKAGRGPEEIGGVVVCTCTSSRLIPSLATYICGQLGIHQTHAAYDLVAACAGMPYGLAEAARLLQEVERPVLVVCAEKFSDKIGNVRPSRMLFADGAAAMIVGVAGEGQGGDFDYLQTYASGPASEVNSIIWPNPEFDNNITVFGPQVKALAGRYLAQMIEEIGALPAPDGAAGSLLDSIDLIVPHQANKTMVLQLAERAGLRADQLYFNIETTGNASSASIPLAIHDAVRDGVITTPVRVFAPGFGAGAVAGYAVMRVDPAVVDVRDARAAGVAAEAPATAADEPRPASEQLREAFT
;
A
#
# COMPACT_ATOMS: atom_id res chain seq x y z
N MET A 1 0.01 0.11 -10.26
CA MET A 1 0.66 -0.12 -8.94
C MET A 1 2.15 -0.10 -9.16
N ASN A 2 2.84 0.87 -8.57
CA ASN A 2 4.29 1.03 -8.74
C ASN A 2 4.96 0.47 -7.49
N ALA A 3 5.79 -0.56 -7.67
CA ALA A 3 6.66 -1.08 -6.63
C ALA A 3 7.55 0.04 -6.09
N PHE A 4 8.01 -0.11 -4.85
CA PHE A 4 9.08 0.77 -4.37
C PHE A 4 10.35 0.53 -5.20
N VAL A 5 11.21 1.55 -5.22
CA VAL A 5 12.54 1.46 -5.81
C VAL A 5 13.58 1.82 -4.76
N LEU A 6 14.79 1.31 -4.92
CA LEU A 6 15.95 1.81 -4.20
C LEU A 6 16.60 2.88 -5.07
N ASN A 7 16.67 4.10 -4.56
CA ASN A 7 17.32 5.19 -5.27
C ASN A 7 18.86 5.00 -5.27
N ARG A 8 19.62 5.87 -5.93
CA ARG A 8 21.10 5.75 -6.02
C ARG A 8 21.81 5.80 -4.66
N HIS A 9 21.11 6.22 -3.61
CA HIS A 9 21.59 6.29 -2.23
C HIS A 9 21.18 5.08 -1.39
N GLY A 10 20.54 4.07 -1.99
CA GLY A 10 20.03 2.88 -1.31
C GLY A 10 18.82 3.15 -0.42
N ARG A 11 18.11 4.28 -0.60
CA ARG A 11 16.90 4.62 0.16
C ARG A 11 15.65 4.13 -0.57
N LEU A 12 14.66 3.68 0.21
CA LEU A 12 13.34 3.31 -0.29
C LEU A 12 12.60 4.56 -0.80
N VAL A 13 12.13 4.50 -2.04
CA VAL A 13 11.27 5.53 -2.62
C VAL A 13 10.00 4.88 -3.18
N PHE A 14 8.86 5.50 -2.91
CA PHE A 14 7.56 5.11 -3.44
C PHE A 14 7.18 6.07 -4.58
N PRO A 15 7.35 5.71 -5.86
CA PRO A 15 7.06 6.60 -6.98
C PRO A 15 5.62 7.14 -6.97
N SER A 16 4.66 6.30 -6.55
CA SER A 16 3.26 6.67 -6.43
C SER A 16 3.05 7.85 -5.48
N SER A 17 3.88 8.01 -4.43
CA SER A 17 3.73 9.10 -3.45
C SER A 17 4.07 10.48 -3.98
N VAL A 18 4.82 10.54 -5.07
CA VAL A 18 5.31 11.80 -5.61
C VAL A 18 4.44 12.29 -6.76
N MET A 19 3.82 11.37 -7.51
CA MET A 19 2.98 11.68 -8.67
C MET A 19 1.52 11.34 -8.42
N PRO A 20 0.62 12.33 -8.32
CA PRO A 20 -0.81 12.07 -8.25
C PRO A 20 -1.30 11.25 -9.44
N GLN A 21 -1.94 10.12 -9.13
CA GLN A 21 -2.61 9.24 -10.08
C GLN A 21 -3.99 8.89 -9.53
N LEU A 22 -4.99 8.88 -10.42
CA LEU A 22 -6.36 8.50 -10.11
C LEU A 22 -6.80 7.49 -11.18
N ASP A 23 -7.53 6.46 -10.77
CA ASP A 23 -8.13 5.49 -11.69
C ASP A 23 -9.44 6.07 -12.25
N PHE A 24 -9.40 6.55 -13.50
CA PHE A 24 -10.57 7.09 -14.19
C PHE A 24 -11.42 5.99 -14.86
N SER A 25 -10.98 4.73 -14.87
CA SER A 25 -11.74 3.62 -15.44
C SER A 25 -13.03 3.34 -14.66
N THR A 26 -13.04 3.63 -13.35
CA THR A 26 -14.18 3.37 -12.45
C THR A 26 -14.99 4.60 -12.11
N MET A 27 -14.56 5.79 -12.52
CA MET A 27 -15.32 7.03 -12.33
C MET A 27 -16.38 7.17 -13.42
N GLU A 28 -17.62 7.28 -13.00
CA GLU A 28 -18.80 7.39 -13.87
C GLU A 28 -19.43 8.80 -13.84
N SER A 29 -19.15 9.61 -12.82
CA SER A 29 -19.73 10.96 -12.68
C SER A 29 -18.76 12.02 -12.15
N LEU A 30 -19.14 13.30 -12.31
CA LEU A 30 -18.43 14.43 -11.71
C LEU A 30 -18.53 14.43 -10.18
N ASP A 31 -19.65 13.96 -9.60
CA ASP A 31 -19.82 13.88 -8.15
C ASP A 31 -18.83 12.88 -7.51
N GLN A 32 -18.55 11.77 -8.20
CA GLN A 32 -17.53 10.81 -7.76
C GLN A 32 -16.14 11.42 -7.82
N LEU A 33 -15.81 12.11 -8.92
CA LEU A 33 -14.54 12.83 -9.04
C LEU A 33 -14.41 13.90 -7.95
N ASP A 34 -15.46 14.69 -7.70
CA ASP A 34 -15.47 15.73 -6.66
C ASP A 34 -15.22 15.15 -5.27
N THR A 35 -15.82 13.99 -4.97
CA THR A 35 -15.60 13.28 -3.71
C THR A 35 -14.13 12.89 -3.52
N VAL A 36 -13.50 12.34 -4.57
CA VAL A 36 -12.08 11.96 -4.56
C VAL A 36 -11.18 13.19 -4.42
N ILE A 37 -11.47 14.25 -5.18
CA ILE A 37 -10.72 15.51 -5.15
C ILE A 37 -10.80 16.17 -3.78
N ARG A 38 -12.00 16.20 -3.17
CA ARG A 38 -12.20 16.75 -1.83
C ARG A 38 -11.39 15.98 -0.79
N ARG A 39 -11.37 14.65 -0.89
CA ARG A 39 -10.63 13.77 0.01
C ARG A 39 -9.12 13.98 -0.11
N ASP A 40 -8.58 13.94 -1.34
CA ASP A 40 -7.14 13.86 -1.57
C ASP A 40 -6.44 15.22 -1.69
N PHE A 41 -7.16 16.27 -2.08
CA PHE A 41 -6.57 17.59 -2.32
C PHE A 41 -7.17 18.67 -1.43
N GLU A 42 -8.50 18.72 -1.26
CA GLU A 42 -9.16 19.89 -0.64
C GLU A 42 -9.14 19.87 0.89
N THR A 43 -9.54 18.75 1.52
CA THR A 43 -9.69 18.66 2.98
C THR A 43 -8.41 18.99 3.76
N LYS A 44 -7.26 18.97 3.06
CA LYS A 44 -5.94 19.17 3.64
C LYS A 44 -5.22 20.42 3.11
N ALA A 45 -5.70 21.05 2.04
CA ALA A 45 -5.02 22.19 1.45
C ALA A 45 -5.66 23.50 1.89
N PRO A 46 -4.89 24.43 2.51
CA PRO A 46 -5.40 25.76 2.77
C PRO A 46 -5.57 26.51 1.44
N SER A 47 -6.59 27.38 1.37
CA SER A 47 -6.70 28.34 0.28
C SER A 47 -5.63 29.44 0.42
N GLY A 48 -5.40 30.21 -0.65
CA GLY A 48 -4.51 31.37 -0.55
C GLY A 48 -4.98 32.43 0.45
N THR A 49 -6.30 32.49 0.70
CA THR A 49 -6.89 33.35 1.73
C THR A 49 -6.62 32.82 3.13
N ASP A 50 -6.69 31.50 3.33
CA ASP A 50 -6.38 30.88 4.62
C ASP A 50 -4.91 31.06 4.99
N ILE A 51 -4.00 30.92 4.03
CA ILE A 51 -2.56 31.19 4.23
C ILE A 51 -2.36 32.65 4.65
N LEU A 52 -2.97 33.61 3.94
CA LEU A 52 -2.88 35.02 4.27
C LEU A 52 -3.40 35.34 5.68
N GLU A 53 -4.54 34.77 6.06
CA GLU A 53 -5.12 34.99 7.38
C GLU A 53 -4.27 34.36 8.49
N ARG A 54 -3.71 33.16 8.24
CA ARG A 54 -2.80 32.51 9.17
C ARG A 54 -1.50 33.29 9.35
N ILE A 55 -0.97 33.92 8.30
CA ILE A 55 0.17 34.86 8.40
C ILE A 55 -0.21 36.05 9.28
N ARG A 56 -1.34 36.71 8.99
CA ARG A 56 -1.79 37.91 9.73
C ARG A 56 -2.02 37.66 11.21
N THR A 57 -2.49 36.47 11.56
CA THR A 57 -2.74 36.05 12.94
C THR A 57 -1.51 35.47 13.63
N GLY A 58 -0.37 35.37 12.95
CA GLY A 58 0.86 34.81 13.50
C GLY A 58 0.76 33.30 13.77
N GLY A 59 -0.06 32.57 13.01
CA GLY A 59 -0.35 31.15 13.23
C GLY A 59 0.67 30.16 12.65
N TYR A 60 1.81 30.64 12.14
CA TYR A 60 2.92 29.80 11.69
C TYR A 60 4.05 29.83 12.72
N ASP A 61 4.42 28.65 13.23
CA ASP A 61 5.49 28.51 14.22
C ASP A 61 6.89 28.54 13.59
N ASP A 62 7.00 28.04 12.36
CA ASP A 62 8.26 27.84 11.65
C ASP A 62 8.09 27.93 10.12
N ARG A 63 9.21 28.03 9.40
CA ARG A 63 9.25 28.10 7.93
C ARG A 63 8.65 26.86 7.27
N TYR A 64 8.86 25.67 7.82
CA TYR A 64 8.35 24.40 7.28
C TYR A 64 6.81 24.39 7.22
N ALA A 65 6.14 24.84 8.28
CA ALA A 65 4.68 24.91 8.32
C ALA A 65 4.11 25.80 7.19
N LEU A 66 4.76 26.93 6.91
CA LEU A 66 4.38 27.81 5.81
C LEU A 66 4.63 27.16 4.44
N MET A 67 5.83 26.60 4.22
CA MET A 67 6.17 25.93 2.95
C MET A 67 5.25 24.75 2.65
N ARG A 68 4.90 23.96 3.67
CA ARG A 68 3.97 22.84 3.53
C ARG A 68 2.59 23.32 3.09
N ASP A 69 2.07 24.37 3.71
CA ASP A 69 0.76 24.95 3.35
C ASP A 69 0.76 25.49 1.92
N ILE A 70 1.86 26.14 1.48
CA ILE A 70 2.06 26.57 0.09
C ILE A 70 2.03 25.37 -0.86
N ALA A 71 2.80 24.32 -0.58
CA ALA A 71 2.85 23.12 -1.44
C ALA A 71 1.47 22.45 -1.56
N LEU A 72 0.75 22.29 -0.45
CA LEU A 72 -0.61 21.73 -0.45
C LEU A 72 -1.58 22.61 -1.25
N ASN A 73 -1.49 23.93 -1.11
CA ASN A 73 -2.27 24.87 -1.91
C ASN A 73 -1.97 24.73 -3.42
N LEU A 74 -0.70 24.55 -3.80
CA LEU A 74 -0.29 24.37 -5.19
C LEU A 74 -0.80 23.04 -5.76
N PHE A 75 -0.75 21.94 -5.00
CA PHE A 75 -1.37 20.67 -5.41
C PHE A 75 -2.87 20.81 -5.61
N TRP A 76 -3.56 21.43 -4.66
CA TRP A 76 -5.00 21.69 -4.79
C TRP A 76 -5.31 22.60 -5.98
N ALA A 77 -4.51 23.63 -6.24
CA ALA A 77 -4.70 24.49 -7.41
C ALA A 77 -4.53 23.73 -8.74
N ASN A 78 -3.69 22.68 -8.75
CA ASN A 78 -3.44 21.83 -9.92
C ASN A 78 -4.26 20.52 -9.93
N ARG A 79 -5.17 20.30 -8.96
CA ARG A 79 -5.86 19.02 -8.71
C ARG A 79 -6.44 18.33 -9.95
N PHE A 80 -7.03 19.10 -10.87
CA PHE A 80 -7.56 18.56 -12.13
C PHE A 80 -6.50 18.46 -13.23
N SER A 81 -5.58 19.43 -13.33
CA SER A 81 -4.55 19.38 -14.36
C SER A 81 -3.60 18.22 -14.14
N ILE A 82 -3.10 18.04 -12.92
CA ILE A 82 -2.08 17.02 -12.60
C ILE A 82 -2.62 15.60 -12.71
N THR A 83 -3.93 15.40 -12.53
CA THR A 83 -4.57 14.08 -12.58
C THR A 83 -5.15 13.74 -13.95
N MET A 84 -5.63 14.73 -14.72
CA MET A 84 -6.37 14.46 -15.96
C MET A 84 -5.63 14.88 -17.24
N TYR A 85 -4.71 15.85 -17.19
CA TYR A 85 -4.22 16.48 -18.43
C TYR A 85 -2.70 16.64 -18.48
N ASP A 86 -2.12 16.36 -19.66
CA ASP A 86 -0.81 16.87 -20.03
C ASP A 86 -0.95 18.33 -20.50
N LYS A 87 -0.16 19.23 -19.91
CA LYS A 87 -0.06 20.63 -20.34
C LYS A 87 1.00 20.74 -21.43
N ARG A 88 0.66 21.32 -22.58
CA ARG A 88 1.57 21.47 -23.72
C ARG A 88 1.54 22.90 -24.24
N PRO A 89 2.62 23.68 -24.04
CA PRO A 89 2.81 24.94 -24.74
C PRO A 89 2.71 24.71 -26.24
N THR A 90 1.76 25.40 -26.88
CA THR A 90 1.43 25.24 -28.29
C THR A 90 1.30 26.63 -28.89
N ARG A 91 2.01 26.89 -29.99
CA ARG A 91 1.90 28.15 -30.73
C ARG A 91 0.46 28.35 -31.19
N TRP A 92 -0.06 29.57 -31.07
CA TRP A 92 -1.46 29.86 -31.36
C TRP A 92 -1.86 29.51 -32.80
N ALA A 93 -0.98 29.76 -33.77
CA ALA A 93 -1.18 29.38 -35.17
C ALA A 93 -1.34 27.85 -35.37
N ASP A 94 -0.66 27.05 -34.55
CA ASP A 94 -0.60 25.59 -34.68
C ASP A 94 -1.69 24.87 -33.85
N LEU A 95 -2.42 25.60 -33.01
CA LEU A 95 -3.43 25.02 -32.13
C LEU A 95 -4.63 24.45 -32.92
N PRO A 96 -4.95 23.15 -32.81
CA PRO A 96 -6.09 22.56 -33.50
C PRO A 96 -7.42 23.18 -33.07
N ARG A 97 -8.20 23.70 -34.02
CA ARG A 97 -9.45 24.43 -33.72
C ARG A 97 -10.70 23.56 -33.62
N THR A 98 -10.67 22.35 -34.19
CA THR A 98 -11.87 21.49 -34.35
C THR A 98 -11.77 20.15 -33.62
N ARG A 99 -10.63 19.84 -32.98
CA ARG A 99 -10.46 18.59 -32.24
C ARG A 99 -11.26 18.61 -30.94
N SER A 100 -11.93 17.50 -30.64
CA SER A 100 -12.72 17.31 -29.41
C SER A 100 -11.90 16.75 -28.23
N ASP A 101 -10.59 16.55 -28.43
CA ASP A 101 -9.67 16.02 -27.42
C ASP A 101 -8.47 16.94 -27.17
N VAL A 102 -8.60 18.21 -27.56
CA VAL A 102 -7.67 19.30 -27.22
C VAL A 102 -8.47 20.39 -26.53
N PHE A 103 -8.02 20.76 -25.33
CA PHE A 103 -8.74 21.64 -24.44
C PHE A 103 -7.94 22.90 -24.11
N LEU A 104 -8.64 23.99 -23.80
CA LEU A 104 -8.02 25.20 -23.23
C LEU A 104 -8.64 25.47 -21.86
N PRO A 105 -7.83 25.85 -20.85
CA PRO A 105 -8.38 26.27 -19.58
C PRO A 105 -9.10 27.62 -19.75
N VAL A 106 -10.23 27.78 -19.08
CA VAL A 106 -10.84 29.09 -18.84
C VAL A 106 -10.36 29.56 -17.48
N LEU A 107 -9.74 30.73 -17.46
CA LEU A 107 -9.04 31.26 -16.30
C LEU A 107 -9.68 32.57 -15.85
N GLU A 108 -9.73 32.77 -14.55
CA GLU A 108 -10.13 34.05 -13.94
C GLU A 108 -8.90 34.68 -13.30
N PRO A 109 -8.69 36.00 -13.39
CA PRO A 109 -7.59 36.68 -12.70
C PRO A 109 -7.59 36.40 -11.20
N TRP A 110 -6.40 36.24 -10.61
CA TRP A 110 -6.28 36.00 -9.18
C TRP A 110 -6.47 37.29 -8.38
N GLU A 111 -7.72 37.56 -7.98
CA GLU A 111 -8.05 38.70 -7.11
C GLU A 111 -7.24 38.69 -5.80
N ASP A 112 -6.69 39.85 -5.45
CA ASP A 112 -5.76 40.06 -4.32
C ASP A 112 -4.50 39.17 -4.33
N GLY A 113 -4.14 38.62 -5.50
CA GLY A 113 -2.96 37.76 -5.66
C GLY A 113 -1.67 38.45 -5.18
N GLU A 114 -1.44 39.69 -5.59
CA GLU A 114 -0.26 40.47 -5.17
C GLU A 114 -0.16 40.62 -3.65
N THR A 115 -1.29 40.87 -2.97
CA THR A 115 -1.34 40.96 -1.51
C THR A 115 -0.98 39.62 -0.86
N LYS A 116 -1.48 38.50 -1.40
CA LYS A 116 -1.20 37.15 -0.89
C LYS A 116 0.27 36.77 -1.10
N VAL A 117 0.83 37.08 -2.27
CA VAL A 117 2.24 36.83 -2.60
C VAL A 117 3.15 37.65 -1.71
N ALA A 118 2.91 38.97 -1.60
CA ALA A 118 3.70 39.86 -0.76
C ALA A 118 3.66 39.43 0.73
N ALA A 119 2.51 38.96 1.22
CA ALA A 119 2.41 38.48 2.60
C ALA A 119 3.29 37.25 2.85
N VAL A 120 3.31 36.28 1.92
CA VAL A 120 4.18 35.10 2.02
C VAL A 120 5.66 35.49 1.96
N GLU A 121 6.03 36.34 0.99
CA GLU A 121 7.41 36.81 0.78
C GLU A 121 7.96 37.55 2.02
N GLN A 122 7.12 38.38 2.66
CA GLN A 122 7.50 39.13 3.86
C GLN A 122 7.50 38.26 5.12
N ALA A 123 6.60 37.27 5.21
CA ALA A 123 6.50 36.43 6.40
C ALA A 123 7.65 35.43 6.49
N TYR A 124 7.99 34.74 5.40
CA TYR A 124 8.98 33.66 5.37
C TYR A 124 10.32 34.00 6.07
N PRO A 125 11.01 35.12 5.77
CA PRO A 125 12.30 35.43 6.39
C PRO A 125 12.19 35.78 7.88
N THR A 126 10.98 36.07 8.39
CA THR A 126 10.76 36.36 9.83
C THR A 126 10.47 35.12 10.65
N LEU A 127 10.14 33.99 10.01
CA LEU A 127 9.91 32.71 10.66
C LEU A 127 11.25 32.02 10.97
N PRO A 128 11.37 31.36 12.13
CA PRO A 128 12.55 30.56 12.43
C PRO A 128 12.62 29.35 11.50
N ALA A 129 13.84 29.01 11.07
CA ALA A 129 14.09 27.71 10.44
C ALA A 129 13.85 26.61 11.48
N ARG A 130 13.19 25.53 11.07
CA ARG A 130 12.91 24.41 11.97
C ARG A 130 14.11 23.46 12.03
N TRP A 131 14.77 23.27 10.89
CA TRP A 131 15.93 22.41 10.74
C TRP A 131 17.05 23.15 9.99
N ASP A 132 17.46 22.67 8.82
CA ASP A 132 18.49 23.27 8.00
C ASP A 132 17.93 24.45 7.21
N GLY A 133 18.39 25.66 7.55
CA GLY A 133 17.91 26.89 6.93
C GLY A 133 18.25 27.00 5.43
N GLU A 134 19.38 26.45 4.97
CA GLU A 134 19.78 26.52 3.56
C GLU A 134 18.90 25.60 2.71
N VAL A 135 18.63 24.39 3.19
CA VAL A 135 17.69 23.46 2.53
C VAL A 135 16.27 24.04 2.51
N GLU A 136 15.83 24.62 3.63
CA GLU A 136 14.53 25.29 3.70
C GLU A 136 14.43 26.47 2.72
N ASP A 137 15.49 27.27 2.59
CA ASP A 137 15.54 28.40 1.63
C ASP A 137 15.48 27.90 0.18
N GLN A 138 16.17 26.79 -0.13
CA GLN A 138 16.13 26.16 -1.46
C GLN A 138 14.71 25.65 -1.81
N VAL A 139 14.10 24.89 -0.91
CA VAL A 139 12.74 24.35 -1.11
C VAL A 139 11.72 25.48 -1.23
N PHE A 140 11.83 26.52 -0.39
CA PHE A 140 10.99 27.70 -0.48
C PHE A 140 11.15 28.40 -1.83
N GLY A 141 12.37 28.58 -2.32
CA GLY A 141 12.62 29.23 -3.62
C GLY A 141 11.87 28.54 -4.76
N VAL A 142 11.91 27.22 -4.83
CA VAL A 142 11.19 26.44 -5.86
C VAL A 142 9.67 26.56 -5.70
N LEU A 143 9.14 26.44 -4.47
CA LEU A 143 7.70 26.56 -4.22
C LEU A 143 7.18 27.98 -4.47
N PHE A 144 7.94 28.99 -4.04
CA PHE A 144 7.58 30.39 -4.16
C PHE A 144 7.67 30.88 -5.60
N ASP A 145 8.58 30.38 -6.43
CA ASP A 145 8.56 30.66 -7.87
C ASP A 145 7.22 30.28 -8.51
N VAL A 146 6.67 29.11 -8.15
CA VAL A 146 5.35 28.67 -8.63
C VAL A 146 4.21 29.49 -8.01
N PHE A 147 4.24 29.71 -6.69
CA PHE A 147 3.17 30.41 -5.98
C PHE A 147 3.11 31.90 -6.33
N GLY A 148 4.27 32.57 -6.36
CA GLY A 148 4.46 33.99 -6.59
C GLY A 148 4.08 34.43 -8.00
N ASN A 149 4.28 33.55 -8.99
CA ASN A 149 3.94 33.83 -10.39
C ASN A 149 2.54 33.33 -10.80
N ARG A 150 1.70 32.88 -9.85
CA ARG A 150 0.32 32.47 -10.16
C ARG A 150 -0.49 33.67 -10.66
N ARG A 151 -1.15 33.51 -11.82
CA ARG A 151 -1.99 34.56 -12.43
C ARG A 151 -3.49 34.36 -12.24
N ASN A 152 -3.94 33.14 -11.97
CA ASN A 152 -5.35 32.78 -12.01
C ASN A 152 -5.92 32.28 -10.67
N HIS A 153 -7.23 32.48 -10.49
CA HIS A 153 -7.98 31.94 -9.37
C HIS A 153 -8.16 30.42 -9.51
N ALA A 154 -7.92 29.68 -8.42
CA ALA A 154 -7.86 28.21 -8.44
C ALA A 154 -9.18 27.51 -8.03
N THR A 155 -10.07 28.18 -7.28
CA THR A 155 -11.36 27.58 -6.84
C THR A 155 -12.34 27.43 -8.00
N THR A 156 -12.29 28.31 -9.00
CA THR A 156 -13.29 28.42 -10.07
C THR A 156 -12.96 27.54 -11.28
N LEU A 157 -11.85 26.80 -11.22
CA LEU A 157 -11.42 25.91 -12.30
C LEU A 157 -12.39 24.72 -12.43
N PRO A 158 -13.11 24.57 -13.57
CA PRO A 158 -13.98 23.42 -13.79
C PRO A 158 -13.16 22.14 -13.96
N ALA A 159 -13.69 20.99 -13.56
CA ALA A 159 -13.00 19.70 -13.75
C ALA A 159 -12.78 19.39 -15.24
N VAL A 160 -13.82 19.61 -16.05
CA VAL A 160 -13.78 19.46 -17.50
C VAL A 160 -13.49 20.83 -18.11
N LYS A 161 -12.44 20.90 -18.93
CA LYS A 161 -12.09 22.11 -19.67
C LYS A 161 -12.88 22.16 -20.99
N PRO A 162 -13.21 23.33 -21.53
CA PRO A 162 -13.79 23.41 -22.87
C PRO A 162 -12.76 22.99 -23.93
N THR A 163 -13.26 22.39 -25.01
CA THR A 163 -12.48 22.20 -26.23
C THR A 163 -12.07 23.55 -26.82
N VAL A 164 -11.08 23.57 -27.71
CA VAL A 164 -10.67 24.82 -28.38
C VAL A 164 -11.85 25.51 -29.08
N ALA A 165 -12.75 24.75 -29.70
CA ALA A 165 -13.94 25.29 -30.36
C ALA A 165 -14.91 25.94 -29.36
N GLU A 166 -15.19 25.28 -28.24
CA GLU A 166 -16.06 25.80 -27.18
C GLU A 166 -15.44 27.03 -26.49
N PHE A 167 -14.12 27.03 -26.28
CA PHE A 167 -13.40 28.18 -25.74
C PHE A 167 -13.55 29.41 -26.63
N LEU A 168 -13.41 29.25 -27.95
CA LEU A 168 -13.54 30.32 -28.94
C LEU A 168 -14.97 30.82 -29.14
N ALA A 169 -15.97 30.03 -28.76
CA ALA A 169 -17.37 30.43 -28.85
C ALA A 169 -17.72 31.56 -27.87
N GLU A 170 -16.95 31.73 -26.80
CA GLU A 170 -17.14 32.77 -25.78
C GLU A 170 -15.96 33.74 -25.75
N PRO A 171 -16.04 34.91 -26.41
CA PRO A 171 -14.91 35.84 -26.58
C PRO A 171 -14.33 36.40 -25.28
N ALA A 172 -15.07 36.34 -24.17
CA ALA A 172 -14.62 36.82 -22.87
C ALA A 172 -13.67 35.84 -22.14
N ASN A 173 -13.56 34.60 -22.63
CA ASN A 173 -12.70 33.60 -22.01
C ASN A 173 -11.23 34.02 -22.03
N LEU A 174 -10.56 33.86 -20.88
CA LEU A 174 -9.12 34.06 -20.76
C LEU A 174 -8.40 32.71 -20.68
N THR A 175 -7.23 32.64 -21.30
CA THR A 175 -6.28 31.52 -21.19
C THR A 175 -4.87 32.06 -20.92
N PHE A 176 -3.92 31.16 -20.66
CA PHE A 176 -2.51 31.51 -20.55
C PHE A 176 -1.98 31.96 -21.91
N ARG A 177 -1.33 33.13 -21.93
CA ARG A 177 -0.52 33.63 -23.04
C ARG A 177 0.94 33.66 -22.60
N LEU A 178 1.77 32.97 -23.36
CA LEU A 178 3.22 32.95 -23.23
C LEU A 178 3.78 33.70 -24.44
N PRO A 179 4.30 34.93 -24.28
CA PRO A 179 4.84 35.69 -25.40
C PRO A 179 6.02 34.99 -26.09
N HIS A 180 6.78 34.22 -25.31
CA HIS A 180 7.88 33.38 -25.78
C HIS A 180 7.83 32.04 -25.02
N TYR A 181 8.26 30.96 -25.66
CA TYR A 181 8.40 29.64 -25.05
C TYR A 181 9.78 29.07 -25.37
N ASP A 182 10.53 28.76 -24.32
CA ASP A 182 11.79 28.04 -24.42
C ASP A 182 11.52 26.54 -24.22
N PRO A 183 11.66 25.70 -25.26
CA PRO A 183 11.48 24.26 -25.12
C PRO A 183 12.54 23.61 -24.22
N ASP A 184 13.67 24.29 -23.98
CA ASP A 184 14.76 23.83 -23.11
C ASP A 184 14.66 24.44 -21.69
N TYR A 185 13.49 24.95 -21.30
CA TYR A 185 13.27 25.48 -19.95
C TYR A 185 13.60 24.41 -18.90
N PRO A 186 14.40 24.74 -17.85
CA PRO A 186 14.84 23.75 -16.89
C PRO A 186 13.70 23.02 -16.17
N VAL A 187 13.76 21.70 -16.16
CA VAL A 187 12.86 20.80 -15.43
C VAL A 187 13.68 19.82 -14.60
N TYR A 188 13.08 19.27 -13.55
CA TYR A 188 13.65 18.15 -12.81
C TYR A 188 13.32 16.85 -13.55
N GLU A 189 14.32 16.04 -13.84
CA GLU A 189 14.12 14.72 -14.40
C GLU A 189 13.47 13.78 -13.37
N TYR A 190 12.93 12.66 -13.85
CA TYR A 190 12.34 11.66 -12.96
C TYR A 190 13.32 11.19 -11.88
N ASP A 191 14.58 10.96 -12.27
CA ASP A 191 15.63 10.50 -11.36
C ASP A 191 16.03 11.58 -10.35
N ASP A 192 15.97 12.88 -10.71
CA ASP A 192 16.22 13.97 -9.75
C ASP A 192 15.23 13.91 -8.58
N VAL A 193 13.98 13.58 -8.88
CA VAL A 193 12.91 13.47 -7.88
C VAL A 193 13.07 12.23 -7.01
N LEU A 194 13.43 11.08 -7.59
CA LEU A 194 13.66 9.85 -6.83
C LEU A 194 14.93 9.92 -5.97
N ASP A 195 16.01 10.44 -6.55
CA ASP A 195 17.32 10.55 -5.90
C ASP A 195 17.43 11.75 -4.96
N CYS A 196 16.36 12.55 -4.83
CA CYS A 196 16.24 13.57 -3.80
C CYS A 196 16.67 13.02 -2.44
N ARG A 197 17.56 13.73 -1.77
CA ARG A 197 18.14 13.30 -0.51
C ARG A 197 18.29 14.49 0.41
N GLU A 198 17.56 14.44 1.51
CA GLU A 198 17.73 15.35 2.64
C GLU A 198 17.99 14.55 3.92
N ASP A 199 18.60 15.17 4.92
CA ASP A 199 18.80 14.50 6.20
C ASP A 199 17.46 14.37 6.96
N VAL A 200 16.62 15.41 6.89
CA VAL A 200 15.30 15.44 7.53
C VAL A 200 14.23 14.78 6.64
N PRO A 201 13.49 13.76 7.12
CA PRO A 201 12.44 13.08 6.35
C PRO A 201 11.39 14.03 5.76
N GLU A 202 10.89 14.96 6.57
CA GLU A 202 9.86 15.92 6.19
C GLU A 202 10.32 16.87 5.09
N LEU A 203 11.56 17.34 5.14
CA LEU A 203 12.13 18.20 4.11
C LEU A 203 12.38 17.44 2.81
N GLU A 204 12.82 16.18 2.87
CA GLU A 204 12.99 15.38 1.65
C GLU A 204 11.65 15.19 0.92
N ALA A 205 10.58 14.87 1.66
CA ALA A 205 9.24 14.76 1.08
C ALA A 205 8.80 16.09 0.44
N LEU A 206 9.00 17.21 1.14
CA LEU A 206 8.60 18.52 0.66
C LEU A 206 9.43 19.00 -0.54
N HIS A 207 10.72 18.66 -0.59
CA HIS A 207 11.60 18.96 -1.71
C HIS A 207 11.16 18.20 -2.97
N ARG A 208 10.82 16.91 -2.83
CA ARG A 208 10.20 16.14 -3.93
C ARG A 208 8.93 16.79 -4.44
N TRP A 209 8.07 17.26 -3.54
CA TRP A 209 6.84 17.97 -3.91
C TRP A 209 7.15 19.25 -4.69
N ALA A 210 8.13 20.04 -4.24
CA ALA A 210 8.54 21.27 -4.90
C ALA A 210 8.99 21.01 -6.35
N MET A 211 9.80 19.97 -6.58
CA MET A 211 10.24 19.58 -7.93
C MET A 211 9.06 19.16 -8.82
N VAL A 212 8.12 18.36 -8.30
CA VAL A 212 6.91 17.97 -9.05
C VAL A 212 6.06 19.18 -9.42
N LEU A 213 5.87 20.11 -8.48
CA LEU A 213 5.08 21.32 -8.68
C LEU A 213 5.76 22.30 -9.65
N HIS A 214 7.09 22.40 -9.61
CA HIS A 214 7.88 23.15 -10.61
C HIS A 214 7.60 22.63 -12.02
N ASN A 215 7.69 21.31 -12.21
CA ASN A 215 7.46 20.65 -13.49
C ASN A 215 6.01 20.80 -14.01
N GLN A 216 5.05 21.28 -13.20
CA GLN A 216 3.70 21.60 -13.68
C GLN A 216 3.63 22.85 -14.57
N TYR A 217 4.69 23.65 -14.63
CA TYR A 217 4.80 24.78 -15.55
C TYR A 217 6.24 24.90 -16.07
N PRO A 218 6.64 24.08 -17.05
CA PRO A 218 7.98 24.09 -17.64
C PRO A 218 8.17 25.27 -18.59
N TRP A 219 8.05 26.50 -18.09
CA TRP A 219 8.26 27.75 -18.81
C TRP A 219 8.51 28.90 -17.83
N ASP A 220 9.03 30.03 -18.34
CA ASP A 220 9.19 31.24 -17.53
C ASP A 220 7.83 31.77 -17.08
N ARG A 221 7.56 31.61 -15.78
CA ARG A 221 6.27 31.93 -15.16
C ARG A 221 6.08 33.44 -15.00
N SER A 222 7.17 34.20 -14.92
CA SER A 222 7.12 35.65 -14.69
C SER A 222 6.53 36.41 -15.90
N ALA A 223 6.78 35.89 -17.10
CA ALA A 223 6.29 36.43 -18.37
C ALA A 223 4.86 35.97 -18.75
N VAL A 224 4.22 35.11 -17.94
CA VAL A 224 2.88 34.60 -18.26
C VAL A 224 1.81 35.67 -18.05
N GLU A 225 0.97 35.84 -19.07
CA GLU A 225 -0.19 36.73 -19.07
C GLU A 225 -1.51 35.92 -19.17
N LEU A 226 -2.61 36.55 -18.79
CA LEU A 226 -3.96 36.08 -19.13
C LEU A 226 -4.49 36.92 -20.29
N ALA A 227 -4.89 36.26 -21.38
CA ALA A 227 -5.34 36.96 -22.57
C ALA A 227 -6.60 36.30 -23.17
N ARG A 228 -7.41 37.13 -23.82
CA ARG A 228 -8.52 36.68 -24.67
C ARG A 228 -8.01 36.18 -26.01
N ALA A 229 -8.81 35.36 -26.69
CA ALA A 229 -8.46 34.82 -28.01
C ALA A 229 -8.09 35.90 -29.05
N ASP A 230 -8.72 37.08 -29.00
CA ASP A 230 -8.48 38.20 -29.93
C ASP A 230 -7.20 39.01 -29.62
N GLN A 231 -6.57 38.75 -28.47
CA GLN A 231 -5.34 39.41 -28.02
C GLN A 231 -4.09 38.53 -28.22
N ILE A 232 -4.28 37.28 -28.66
CA ILE A 232 -3.20 36.31 -28.85
C ILE A 232 -2.76 36.36 -30.32
N SER A 233 -1.50 36.69 -30.52
CA SER A 233 -0.87 36.72 -31.85
C SER A 233 -0.54 35.30 -32.31
N ASP A 234 -0.43 35.10 -33.63
CA ASP A 234 -0.10 33.78 -34.22
C ASP A 234 1.23 33.17 -33.70
N ASP A 235 2.15 34.02 -33.26
CA ASP A 235 3.46 33.64 -32.73
C ASP A 235 3.48 33.44 -31.21
N ASP A 236 2.44 33.89 -30.51
CA ASP A 236 2.30 33.65 -29.07
C ASP A 236 2.02 32.16 -28.81
N TYR A 237 2.39 31.69 -27.62
CA TYR A 237 2.10 30.34 -27.15
C TYR A 237 0.94 30.36 -26.17
N VAL A 238 0.12 29.31 -26.21
CA VAL A 238 -0.90 29.01 -25.21
C VAL A 238 -0.64 27.65 -24.59
N VAL A 239 -1.20 27.38 -23.41
CA VAL A 239 -1.06 26.08 -22.76
C VAL A 239 -2.26 25.20 -23.11
N ALA A 240 -2.09 24.30 -24.08
CA ALA A 240 -3.10 23.33 -24.46
C ALA A 240 -3.13 22.15 -23.48
N PHE A 241 -4.32 21.65 -23.18
CA PHE A 241 -4.53 20.53 -22.26
C PHE A 241 -4.95 19.30 -23.09
N HIS A 242 -4.21 18.22 -22.93
CA HIS A 242 -4.48 16.94 -23.59
C HIS A 242 -4.84 15.90 -22.53
N PRO A 243 -5.88 15.06 -22.72
CA PRO A 243 -6.14 13.94 -21.81
C PRO A 243 -4.88 13.09 -21.64
N ARG A 244 -4.46 12.89 -20.40
CA ARG A 244 -3.20 12.22 -20.03
C ARG A 244 -3.12 10.81 -20.59
N ASP A 245 -4.24 10.10 -20.59
CA ASP A 245 -4.32 8.71 -21.03
C ASP A 245 -5.69 8.36 -21.65
N ARG A 246 -5.87 7.06 -21.91
CA ARG A 246 -7.11 6.49 -22.47
C ARG A 246 -8.27 6.57 -21.48
N GLU A 247 -8.03 6.37 -20.19
CA GLU A 247 -9.08 6.30 -19.16
C GLU A 247 -9.70 7.68 -18.95
N VAL A 248 -8.88 8.73 -18.86
CA VAL A 248 -9.36 10.11 -18.81
C VAL A 248 -10.17 10.43 -20.07
N ARG A 249 -9.69 10.04 -21.25
CA ARG A 249 -10.40 10.29 -22.52
C ARG A 249 -11.77 9.59 -22.54
N GLU A 250 -11.85 8.36 -22.05
CA GLU A 250 -13.11 7.63 -21.95
C GLU A 250 -14.04 8.25 -20.91
N PHE A 251 -13.52 8.68 -19.75
CA PHE A 251 -14.29 9.41 -18.75
C PHE A 251 -14.90 10.70 -19.31
N LEU A 252 -14.09 11.55 -19.95
CA LEU A 252 -14.56 12.78 -20.60
C LEU A 252 -15.62 12.49 -21.67
N ARG A 253 -15.44 11.42 -22.47
CA ARG A 253 -16.44 10.99 -23.46
C ARG A 253 -17.75 10.57 -22.78
N ARG A 254 -17.70 9.78 -21.71
CA ARG A 254 -18.89 9.35 -20.95
C ARG A 254 -19.68 10.54 -20.45
N LEU A 255 -19.00 11.52 -19.86
CA LEU A 255 -19.60 12.78 -19.41
C LEU A 255 -20.27 13.54 -20.57
N ALA A 256 -19.58 13.69 -21.71
CA ALA A 256 -20.12 14.38 -22.88
C ALA A 256 -21.36 13.69 -23.47
N THR A 257 -21.45 12.36 -23.38
CA THR A 257 -22.62 11.60 -23.85
C THR A 257 -23.79 11.57 -22.85
N GLY A 258 -23.61 12.06 -21.62
CA GLY A 258 -24.62 11.99 -20.57
C GLY A 258 -24.92 10.56 -20.10
N ALA A 259 -23.94 9.65 -20.17
CA ALA A 259 -24.12 8.28 -19.71
C ALA A 259 -24.49 8.26 -18.21
N VAL A 260 -25.58 7.59 -17.87
CA VAL A 260 -26.06 7.51 -16.48
C VAL A 260 -25.27 6.43 -15.74
N PRO A 261 -24.62 6.75 -14.60
CA PRO A 261 -23.92 5.78 -13.77
C PRO A 261 -24.84 4.63 -13.34
N ARG A 262 -24.32 3.40 -13.33
CA ARG A 262 -25.11 2.25 -12.90
C ARG A 262 -25.05 2.16 -11.37
N GLN A 263 -26.12 2.59 -10.69
CA GLN A 263 -26.19 2.43 -9.24
C GLN A 263 -26.26 0.95 -8.86
N ALA A 264 -25.29 0.50 -8.07
CA ALA A 264 -25.37 -0.79 -7.40
C ALA A 264 -26.47 -0.74 -6.32
N PRO A 265 -27.31 -1.78 -6.19
CA PRO A 265 -28.26 -1.84 -5.10
C PRO A 265 -27.55 -1.93 -3.76
N ALA A 266 -28.14 -1.34 -2.72
CA ALA A 266 -27.61 -1.46 -1.36
C ALA A 266 -27.51 -2.95 -0.95
N PRO A 267 -26.44 -3.34 -0.22
CA PRO A 267 -26.29 -4.70 0.26
C PRO A 267 -27.44 -5.05 1.22
N ARG A 268 -27.86 -6.31 1.19
CA ARG A 268 -28.86 -6.83 2.14
C ARG A 268 -28.21 -6.96 3.52
N GLU A 269 -29.01 -6.79 4.56
CA GLU A 269 -28.56 -7.02 5.94
C GLU A 269 -28.23 -8.51 6.15
N SER A 270 -27.06 -8.77 6.72
CA SER A 270 -26.63 -10.13 7.08
C SER A 270 -27.46 -10.67 8.25
N ARG A 271 -27.69 -11.98 8.29
CA ARG A 271 -28.37 -12.64 9.41
C ARG A 271 -27.44 -13.68 10.05
N PRO A 272 -27.37 -13.76 11.39
CA PRO A 272 -26.59 -14.80 12.04
C PRO A 272 -27.18 -16.19 11.75
N PRO A 273 -26.35 -17.25 11.76
CA PRO A 273 -26.86 -18.61 11.65
C PRO A 273 -27.72 -18.95 12.88
N VAL A 274 -28.81 -19.69 12.67
CA VAL A 274 -29.69 -20.15 13.76
C VAL A 274 -28.94 -21.10 14.71
N ARG A 275 -28.00 -21.88 14.17
CA ARG A 275 -27.12 -22.78 14.91
C ARG A 275 -25.70 -22.65 14.35
N PRO A 276 -24.76 -22.08 15.12
CA PRO A 276 -23.35 -22.06 14.74
C PRO A 276 -22.79 -23.48 14.60
N PHE A 277 -21.84 -23.68 13.69
CA PHE A 277 -21.10 -24.93 13.61
C PHE A 277 -20.02 -24.96 14.70
N PRO A 278 -19.87 -26.09 15.42
CA PRO A 278 -18.79 -26.22 16.38
C PRO A 278 -17.43 -26.23 15.66
N PRO A 279 -16.33 -25.87 16.36
CA PRO A 279 -14.99 -26.00 15.84
C PRO A 279 -14.63 -27.46 15.56
N VAL A 280 -13.70 -27.69 14.64
CA VAL A 280 -13.25 -29.04 14.30
C VAL A 280 -12.27 -29.51 15.36
N ASP A 281 -12.73 -30.44 16.21
CA ASP A 281 -11.86 -31.24 17.08
C ASP A 281 -11.09 -32.23 16.21
N VAL A 282 -9.82 -31.91 15.92
CA VAL A 282 -9.01 -32.63 14.94
C VAL A 282 -8.86 -34.10 15.33
N ARG A 283 -8.62 -34.36 16.62
CA ARG A 283 -8.38 -35.70 17.15
C ARG A 283 -9.63 -36.60 17.10
N ARG A 284 -10.82 -35.99 17.07
CA ARG A 284 -12.09 -36.72 16.95
C ARG A 284 -12.60 -36.80 15.52
N ALA A 285 -12.37 -35.77 14.72
CA ALA A 285 -12.92 -35.64 13.38
C ALA A 285 -12.10 -36.38 12.32
N PHE A 286 -10.79 -36.53 12.53
CA PHE A 286 -9.86 -37.06 11.53
C PHE A 286 -9.22 -38.39 11.93
N THR A 287 -9.03 -39.26 10.95
CA THR A 287 -8.35 -40.55 11.12
C THR A 287 -6.85 -40.39 10.93
N VAL A 288 -6.45 -39.61 9.92
CA VAL A 288 -5.05 -39.25 9.66
C VAL A 288 -4.73 -38.01 10.48
N LEU A 289 -4.00 -38.17 11.57
CA LEU A 289 -3.72 -37.06 12.48
C LEU A 289 -2.59 -36.18 11.91
N PRO A 290 -2.81 -34.85 11.75
CA PRO A 290 -1.79 -33.95 11.22
C PRO A 290 -0.70 -33.68 12.26
N ARG A 291 0.54 -33.57 11.78
CA ARG A 291 1.73 -33.21 12.58
C ARG A 291 2.45 -32.04 11.91
N LEU A 292 2.95 -31.09 12.68
CA LEU A 292 3.79 -30.01 12.14
C LEU A 292 5.24 -30.52 12.04
N GLU A 293 5.71 -30.80 10.82
CA GLU A 293 7.07 -31.32 10.60
C GLU A 293 8.11 -30.19 10.54
N CYS A 294 7.72 -29.03 10.01
CA CYS A 294 8.56 -27.85 10.03
C CYS A 294 7.76 -26.54 9.97
N LEU A 295 8.40 -25.46 10.43
CA LEU A 295 8.01 -24.07 10.20
C LEU A 295 9.27 -23.27 9.84
N VAL A 296 9.25 -22.59 8.70
CA VAL A 296 10.32 -21.71 8.24
C VAL A 296 9.77 -20.32 7.96
N ALA A 297 10.58 -19.29 8.21
CA ALA A 297 10.28 -17.90 7.93
C ALA A 297 11.33 -17.28 6.99
N VAL A 298 10.89 -16.46 6.05
CA VAL A 298 11.70 -15.59 5.21
C VAL A 298 11.14 -14.18 5.32
N HIS A 299 11.79 -13.32 6.11
CA HIS A 299 11.43 -11.91 6.24
C HIS A 299 11.93 -11.10 5.04
N GLY A 300 11.32 -9.95 4.78
CA GLY A 300 11.83 -9.02 3.77
C GLY A 300 13.25 -8.52 4.08
N ASP A 301 14.05 -8.34 3.02
CA ASP A 301 15.46 -7.95 3.03
C ASP A 301 15.70 -6.43 3.19
N GLN A 302 14.65 -5.61 3.03
CA GLN A 302 14.72 -4.15 3.12
C GLN A 302 14.00 -3.65 4.37
N VAL A 303 14.64 -2.77 5.14
CA VAL A 303 14.03 -2.12 6.31
C VAL A 303 13.35 -0.83 5.87
N CYS A 304 12.07 -0.68 6.20
CA CYS A 304 11.30 0.55 6.05
C CYS A 304 10.91 1.08 7.43
N THR A 305 11.67 2.04 7.94
CA THR A 305 11.40 2.69 9.22
C THR A 305 10.19 3.62 9.12
N ASN A 306 9.67 4.05 10.27
CA ASN A 306 8.66 5.13 10.28
C ASN A 306 9.18 6.44 9.64
N ASP A 307 10.47 6.74 9.74
CA ASP A 307 11.07 7.89 9.05
C ASP A 307 11.05 7.70 7.54
N ASP A 308 11.26 6.50 7.01
CA ASP A 308 11.12 6.22 5.57
C ASP A 308 9.68 6.40 5.08
N VAL A 309 8.68 6.07 5.91
CA VAL A 309 7.28 6.36 5.61
C VAL A 309 7.03 7.86 5.52
N VAL A 310 7.59 8.66 6.44
CA VAL A 310 7.49 10.13 6.44
C VAL A 310 8.21 10.73 5.23
N ARG A 311 9.41 10.24 4.92
CA ARG A 311 10.23 10.63 3.77
C ARG A 311 9.54 10.40 2.43
N ASN A 312 8.63 9.43 2.39
CA ASN A 312 7.79 9.10 1.26
C ASN A 312 6.36 9.64 1.37
N SER A 313 6.10 10.63 2.22
CA SER A 313 4.76 11.19 2.38
C SER A 313 4.20 11.72 1.06
N ALA A 314 2.99 11.30 0.72
CA ALA A 314 2.24 11.83 -0.42
C ALA A 314 1.54 13.16 -0.08
N TYR A 315 1.16 13.93 -1.10
CA TYR A 315 0.45 15.21 -0.96
C TYR A 315 -0.86 15.13 -0.15
N ASN A 316 -1.49 13.96 -0.11
CA ASN A 316 -2.71 13.68 0.67
C ASN A 316 -2.43 13.11 2.08
N TRP A 317 -1.15 13.05 2.49
CA TRP A 317 -0.74 12.57 3.81
C TRP A 317 -1.05 13.59 4.91
N SER A 318 -1.57 13.10 6.04
CA SER A 318 -1.64 13.88 7.28
C SER A 318 -0.25 13.88 7.90
N PRO A 319 0.34 15.02 8.31
CA PRO A 319 1.72 15.11 8.78
C PRO A 319 1.91 14.43 10.14
N MET A 320 1.86 13.10 10.16
CA MET A 320 2.16 12.27 11.32
C MET A 320 3.66 12.05 11.37
N SER A 321 4.24 12.26 12.53
CA SER A 321 5.61 11.92 12.86
C SER A 321 5.81 10.41 13.00
N ALA A 322 7.07 9.98 12.99
CA ALA A 322 7.43 8.59 13.23
C ALA A 322 6.93 8.08 14.60
N ALA A 323 6.96 8.92 15.63
CA ALA A 323 6.47 8.60 16.97
C ALA A 323 4.94 8.38 16.99
N GLU A 324 4.17 9.23 16.30
CA GLU A 324 2.71 9.08 16.22
C GLU A 324 2.31 7.82 15.44
N ILE A 325 3.09 7.41 14.43
CA ILE A 325 2.90 6.13 13.74
C ILE A 325 3.09 4.97 14.72
N GLN A 326 4.19 4.97 15.49
CA GLN A 326 4.49 3.94 16.47
C GLN A 326 3.41 3.87 17.56
N GLU A 327 3.01 4.99 18.15
CA GLU A 327 1.96 5.03 19.19
C GLU A 327 0.62 4.44 18.69
N LYS A 328 0.24 4.82 17.46
CA LYS A 328 -1.04 4.42 16.88
C LYS A 328 -1.09 2.97 16.42
N THR A 329 0.05 2.39 16.04
CA THR A 329 0.09 1.08 15.36
C THR A 329 0.87 0.01 16.11
N GLY A 330 1.81 0.42 16.96
CA GLY A 330 2.85 -0.41 17.53
C GLY A 330 3.91 -0.85 16.53
N VAL A 331 4.00 -0.24 15.35
CA VAL A 331 5.00 -0.56 14.31
C VAL A 331 6.10 0.49 14.30
N GLU A 332 7.34 0.05 14.41
CA GLU A 332 8.55 0.89 14.37
C GLU A 332 9.16 0.85 12.97
N GLU A 333 9.22 -0.35 12.40
CA GLU A 333 9.70 -0.62 11.06
C GLU A 333 8.90 -1.75 10.38
N ARG A 334 8.97 -1.81 9.05
CA ARG A 334 8.45 -2.91 8.24
C ARG A 334 9.59 -3.58 7.49
N ARG A 335 9.42 -4.87 7.20
CA ARG A 335 10.30 -5.61 6.30
C ARG A 335 9.66 -5.62 4.92
N TYR A 336 10.35 -5.08 3.92
CA TYR A 336 9.97 -5.16 2.52
C TYR A 336 10.94 -6.04 1.76
N THR A 337 10.55 -6.50 0.57
CA THR A 337 11.46 -7.27 -0.27
C THR A 337 11.64 -6.72 -1.67
N SER A 338 12.91 -6.75 -2.11
CA SER A 338 13.26 -6.50 -3.51
C SER A 338 12.94 -7.71 -4.41
N LEU A 339 12.77 -8.90 -3.83
CA LEU A 339 12.41 -10.13 -4.52
C LEU A 339 10.99 -10.07 -5.11
N SER A 340 10.72 -10.91 -6.10
CA SER A 340 9.34 -11.18 -6.52
C SER A 340 8.60 -11.96 -5.43
N LEU A 341 7.26 -11.91 -5.44
CA LEU A 341 6.46 -12.75 -4.54
C LEU A 341 6.73 -14.24 -4.80
N GLU A 342 6.91 -14.59 -6.07
CA GLU A 342 7.27 -15.94 -6.51
C GLU A 342 8.55 -16.45 -5.86
N GLU A 343 9.62 -15.64 -5.89
CA GLU A 343 10.92 -16.00 -5.34
C GLU A 343 10.89 -16.05 -3.80
N LEU A 344 10.25 -15.08 -3.15
CA LEU A 344 10.09 -15.05 -1.70
C LEU A 344 9.36 -16.31 -1.18
N ALA A 345 8.30 -16.72 -1.87
CA ALA A 345 7.55 -17.93 -1.54
C ALA A 345 8.34 -19.22 -1.83
N LEU A 346 9.11 -19.24 -2.92
CA LEU A 346 9.96 -20.36 -3.29
C LEU A 346 11.06 -20.60 -2.25
N GLN A 347 11.77 -19.56 -1.83
CA GLN A 347 12.81 -19.66 -0.80
C GLN A 347 12.28 -20.23 0.51
N ALA A 348 11.09 -19.80 0.94
CA ALA A 348 10.44 -20.38 2.12
C ALA A 348 10.12 -21.86 1.93
N ALA A 349 9.59 -22.24 0.76
CA ALA A 349 9.24 -23.62 0.44
C ALA A 349 10.46 -24.55 0.35
N GLU A 350 11.55 -24.11 -0.29
CA GLU A 350 12.81 -24.84 -0.37
C GLU A 350 13.40 -25.10 1.01
N ALA A 351 13.48 -24.05 1.84
CA ALA A 351 14.00 -24.16 3.19
C ALA A 351 13.11 -25.05 4.09
N ALA A 352 11.79 -25.07 3.87
CA ALA A 352 10.89 -25.99 4.56
C ALA A 352 11.15 -27.45 4.19
N LEU A 353 11.29 -27.77 2.90
CA LEU A 353 11.66 -29.13 2.46
C LEU A 353 13.00 -29.58 3.04
N GLU A 354 14.00 -28.69 3.03
CA GLU A 354 15.32 -28.94 3.61
C GLU A 354 15.21 -29.23 5.12
N LYS A 355 14.51 -28.36 5.86
CA LYS A 355 14.34 -28.49 7.33
C LYS A 355 13.60 -29.76 7.71
N ALA A 356 12.56 -30.14 6.96
CA ALA A 356 11.81 -31.38 7.20
C ALA A 356 12.55 -32.64 6.70
N GLY A 357 13.59 -32.48 5.88
CA GLY A 357 14.30 -33.59 5.24
C GLY A 357 13.42 -34.35 4.25
N ARG A 358 12.56 -33.64 3.50
CA ARG A 358 11.59 -34.20 2.55
C ARG A 358 12.01 -33.98 1.11
N GLY A 359 11.87 -35.02 0.29
CA GLY A 359 12.01 -34.94 -1.16
C GLY A 359 10.74 -34.39 -1.84
N PRO A 360 10.85 -33.74 -3.01
CA PRO A 360 9.70 -33.23 -3.77
C PRO A 360 8.62 -34.29 -4.07
N GLU A 361 9.04 -35.54 -4.29
CA GLU A 361 8.17 -36.69 -4.60
C GLU A 361 7.29 -37.15 -3.42
N GLU A 362 7.62 -36.72 -2.21
CA GLU A 362 6.88 -37.05 -0.99
C GLU A 362 5.69 -36.11 -0.77
N ILE A 363 5.70 -34.92 -1.37
CA ILE A 363 4.68 -33.90 -1.14
C ILE A 363 3.38 -34.25 -1.85
N GLY A 364 2.31 -34.46 -1.07
CA GLY A 364 0.99 -34.85 -1.56
C GLY A 364 0.12 -33.67 -2.02
N GLY A 365 0.43 -32.46 -1.55
CA GLY A 365 -0.33 -31.24 -1.84
C GLY A 365 0.47 -29.97 -1.58
N VAL A 366 0.18 -28.90 -2.32
CA VAL A 366 0.75 -27.57 -2.13
C VAL A 366 -0.37 -26.53 -2.04
N VAL A 367 -0.45 -25.82 -0.91
CA VAL A 367 -1.43 -24.77 -0.66
C VAL A 367 -0.69 -23.47 -0.41
N VAL A 368 -0.90 -22.46 -1.26
CA VAL A 368 -0.29 -21.13 -1.07
C VAL A 368 -1.36 -20.15 -0.61
N CYS A 369 -1.23 -19.64 0.61
CA CYS A 369 -2.05 -18.57 1.14
C CYS A 369 -1.43 -17.22 0.76
N THR A 370 -2.06 -16.49 -0.15
CA THR A 370 -1.63 -15.15 -0.52
C THR A 370 -2.81 -14.33 -1.02
N CYS A 371 -2.80 -13.03 -0.74
CA CYS A 371 -3.69 -12.08 -1.40
C CYS A 371 -2.89 -10.93 -2.02
N THR A 372 -1.65 -11.17 -2.47
CA THR A 372 -0.82 -10.13 -3.10
C THR A 372 -0.25 -10.53 -4.46
N SER A 373 -0.65 -11.69 -4.99
CA SER A 373 -0.32 -12.11 -6.36
C SER A 373 -0.65 -11.01 -7.38
N SER A 374 0.27 -10.79 -8.32
CA SER A 374 0.08 -9.87 -9.45
C SER A 374 -0.74 -10.50 -10.58
N ARG A 375 -1.06 -11.80 -10.48
CA ARG A 375 -1.75 -12.59 -11.51
C ARG A 375 -2.96 -13.29 -10.92
N LEU A 376 -4.05 -13.33 -11.69
CA LEU A 376 -5.20 -14.18 -11.36
C LEU A 376 -4.93 -15.65 -11.70
N ILE A 377 -4.28 -15.89 -12.84
CA ILE A 377 -3.79 -17.19 -13.31
C ILE A 377 -2.44 -16.99 -14.03
N PRO A 378 -1.50 -17.95 -13.97
CA PRO A 378 -1.52 -19.21 -13.17
C PRO A 378 -1.34 -18.98 -11.66
N SER A 379 -1.52 -20.02 -10.85
CA SER A 379 -1.33 -19.98 -9.39
C SER A 379 0.15 -20.04 -8.99
N LEU A 380 0.50 -19.34 -7.91
CA LEU A 380 1.83 -19.38 -7.31
C LEU A 380 2.18 -20.80 -6.80
N ALA A 381 1.21 -21.56 -6.29
CA ALA A 381 1.39 -22.96 -5.93
C ALA A 381 1.91 -23.81 -7.10
N THR A 382 1.36 -23.64 -8.30
CA THR A 382 1.83 -24.41 -9.48
C THR A 382 3.22 -23.98 -9.95
N TYR A 383 3.56 -22.70 -9.78
CA TYR A 383 4.92 -22.21 -10.01
C TYR A 383 5.91 -22.88 -9.06
N ILE A 384 5.62 -22.89 -7.76
CA ILE A 384 6.44 -23.56 -6.72
C ILE A 384 6.61 -25.04 -7.04
N CYS A 385 5.53 -25.76 -7.38
CA CYS A 385 5.63 -27.17 -7.78
C CYS A 385 6.61 -27.38 -8.94
N GLY A 386 6.56 -26.52 -9.95
CA GLY A 386 7.46 -26.57 -11.10
C GLY A 386 8.93 -26.33 -10.73
N GLN A 387 9.20 -25.34 -9.88
CA GLN A 387 10.56 -25.01 -9.45
C GLN A 387 11.17 -26.08 -8.53
N LEU A 388 10.35 -26.68 -7.66
CA LEU A 388 10.79 -27.71 -6.72
C LEU A 388 10.83 -29.13 -7.32
N GLY A 389 10.34 -29.32 -8.54
CA GLY A 389 10.24 -30.65 -9.16
C GLY A 389 9.09 -31.52 -8.64
N ILE A 390 8.08 -30.92 -8.00
CA ILE A 390 6.86 -31.59 -7.52
C ILE A 390 5.92 -31.82 -8.72
N HIS A 391 6.28 -32.78 -9.58
CA HIS A 391 5.53 -33.08 -10.80
C HIS A 391 4.34 -34.01 -10.59
N GLN A 392 4.22 -34.63 -9.41
CA GLN A 392 3.17 -35.58 -9.05
C GLN A 392 2.60 -35.21 -7.67
N THR A 393 1.64 -34.28 -7.66
CA THR A 393 0.89 -33.85 -6.46
C THR A 393 -0.61 -34.00 -6.72
N HIS A 394 -1.38 -34.26 -5.66
CA HIS A 394 -2.83 -34.42 -5.77
C HIS A 394 -3.56 -33.07 -5.76
N ALA A 395 -2.91 -32.01 -5.27
CA ALA A 395 -3.46 -30.67 -5.23
C ALA A 395 -2.36 -29.59 -5.27
N ALA A 396 -2.56 -28.54 -6.07
CA ALA A 396 -1.72 -27.34 -6.08
C ALA A 396 -2.58 -26.12 -6.39
N TYR A 397 -2.81 -25.25 -5.41
CA TYR A 397 -3.66 -24.06 -5.60
C TYR A 397 -3.33 -22.93 -4.63
N ASP A 398 -3.72 -21.72 -5.03
CA ASP A 398 -3.66 -20.54 -4.18
C ASP A 398 -4.99 -20.37 -3.43
N LEU A 399 -4.92 -20.01 -2.15
CA LEU A 399 -6.04 -19.75 -1.26
C LEU A 399 -6.03 -18.28 -0.85
N VAL A 400 -7.14 -17.59 -1.11
CA VAL A 400 -7.33 -16.19 -0.72
C VAL A 400 -8.24 -16.12 0.51
N ALA A 401 -7.63 -16.06 1.68
CA ALA A 401 -8.29 -15.74 2.96
C ALA A 401 -7.60 -14.58 3.69
N ALA A 402 -6.90 -13.72 2.92
CA ALA A 402 -6.19 -12.55 3.40
C ALA A 402 -5.39 -12.84 4.69
N CYS A 403 -5.50 -11.97 5.69
CA CYS A 403 -4.82 -12.10 6.98
C CYS A 403 -5.21 -13.35 7.80
N ALA A 404 -6.30 -14.04 7.45
CA ALA A 404 -6.67 -15.33 8.04
C ALA A 404 -6.13 -16.53 7.23
N GLY A 405 -5.19 -16.28 6.31
CA GLY A 405 -4.61 -17.28 5.42
C GLY A 405 -4.04 -18.49 6.15
N MET A 406 -3.19 -18.30 7.17
CA MET A 406 -2.57 -19.43 7.88
C MET A 406 -3.61 -20.40 8.51
N PRO A 407 -4.60 -19.95 9.30
CA PRO A 407 -5.63 -20.86 9.82
C PRO A 407 -6.41 -21.60 8.72
N TYR A 408 -6.73 -20.93 7.61
CA TYR A 408 -7.38 -21.56 6.48
C TYR A 408 -6.49 -22.60 5.79
N GLY A 409 -5.23 -22.25 5.52
CA GLY A 409 -4.25 -23.15 4.89
C GLY A 409 -4.00 -24.41 5.72
N LEU A 410 -3.89 -24.28 7.04
CA LEU A 410 -3.76 -25.42 7.95
C LEU A 410 -5.03 -26.29 8.00
N ALA A 411 -6.21 -25.68 8.00
CA ALA A 411 -7.48 -26.39 7.93
C ALA A 411 -7.61 -27.20 6.63
N GLU A 412 -7.25 -26.62 5.49
CA GLU A 412 -7.26 -27.33 4.20
C GLU A 412 -6.17 -28.41 4.13
N ALA A 413 -4.97 -28.17 4.67
CA ALA A 413 -3.92 -29.19 4.74
C ALA A 413 -4.36 -30.42 5.57
N ALA A 414 -4.98 -30.21 6.73
CA ALA A 414 -5.49 -31.29 7.56
C ALA A 414 -6.62 -32.10 6.88
N ARG A 415 -7.46 -31.42 6.09
CA ARG A 415 -8.50 -32.09 5.27
C ARG A 415 -7.89 -32.89 4.12
N LEU A 416 -6.95 -32.30 3.38
CA LEU A 416 -6.26 -32.96 2.26
C LEU A 416 -5.52 -34.22 2.74
N LEU A 417 -4.88 -34.17 3.91
CA LEU A 417 -4.18 -35.30 4.52
C LEU A 417 -5.07 -36.55 4.68
N GLN A 418 -6.39 -36.40 4.84
CA GLN A 418 -7.31 -37.53 4.94
C GLN A 418 -7.41 -38.36 3.65
N GLU A 419 -7.11 -37.75 2.50
CA GLU A 419 -7.16 -38.41 1.19
C GLU A 419 -5.77 -38.80 0.70
N VAL A 420 -4.78 -37.90 0.84
CA VAL A 420 -3.48 -38.08 0.21
C VAL A 420 -2.49 -38.86 1.06
N GLU A 421 -2.69 -38.91 2.39
CA GLU A 421 -1.81 -39.58 3.37
C GLU A 421 -0.32 -39.28 3.17
N ARG A 422 -0.02 -38.03 2.74
CA ARG A 422 1.32 -37.54 2.39
C ARG A 422 1.47 -36.09 2.84
N PRO A 423 2.69 -35.64 3.21
CA PRO A 423 2.91 -34.28 3.67
C PRO A 423 2.37 -33.22 2.70
N VAL A 424 1.72 -32.19 3.27
CA VAL A 424 1.19 -31.04 2.54
C VAL A 424 2.06 -29.83 2.84
N LEU A 425 2.58 -29.18 1.80
CA LEU A 425 3.30 -27.92 1.90
C LEU A 425 2.29 -26.76 1.95
N VAL A 426 2.32 -25.98 3.02
CA VAL A 426 1.52 -24.75 3.19
C VAL A 426 2.45 -23.56 3.19
N VAL A 427 2.32 -22.67 2.21
CA VAL A 427 3.13 -21.44 2.12
C VAL A 427 2.23 -20.24 2.36
N CYS A 428 2.54 -19.39 3.32
CA CYS A 428 1.90 -18.09 3.49
C CYS A 428 2.89 -17.03 3.01
N ALA A 429 2.56 -16.27 1.96
CA ALA A 429 3.50 -15.33 1.36
C ALA A 429 2.80 -14.05 0.92
N GLU A 430 3.39 -12.91 1.27
CA GLU A 430 2.80 -11.61 0.99
C GLU A 430 3.84 -10.59 0.57
N LYS A 431 3.50 -9.77 -0.43
CA LYS A 431 4.27 -8.61 -0.88
C LYS A 431 3.37 -7.39 -0.97
N PHE A 432 3.04 -6.81 0.19
CA PHE A 432 2.18 -5.63 0.27
C PHE A 432 2.86 -4.34 -0.10
N SER A 433 4.19 -4.27 -0.08
CA SER A 433 4.96 -3.11 -0.52
C SER A 433 4.57 -2.66 -1.94
N ASP A 434 4.15 -3.60 -2.79
CA ASP A 434 3.64 -3.33 -4.15
C ASP A 434 2.21 -2.74 -4.17
N LYS A 435 1.46 -2.78 -3.06
CA LYS A 435 0.01 -2.52 -3.00
C LYS A 435 -0.39 -1.30 -2.17
N ILE A 436 0.53 -0.84 -1.31
CA ILE A 436 0.29 0.16 -0.26
C ILE A 436 -0.07 1.55 -0.82
N GLY A 437 0.54 1.96 -1.93
CA GLY A 437 0.32 3.27 -2.57
C GLY A 437 0.30 4.46 -1.61
N ASN A 438 -0.58 5.43 -1.88
CA ASN A 438 -0.66 6.68 -1.11
C ASN A 438 -1.70 6.66 0.01
N VAL A 439 -2.34 5.52 0.22
CA VAL A 439 -3.52 5.42 1.08
C VAL A 439 -3.10 5.50 2.54
N ARG A 440 -3.42 6.63 3.17
CA ARG A 440 -2.97 6.91 4.54
C ARG A 440 -3.25 5.79 5.55
N PRO A 441 -4.48 5.24 5.65
CA PRO A 441 -4.79 4.24 6.67
C PRO A 441 -3.97 2.95 6.59
N SER A 442 -3.48 2.57 5.42
CA SER A 442 -2.83 1.28 5.16
C SER A 442 -1.31 1.37 5.11
N ARG A 443 -0.74 2.48 4.62
CA ARG A 443 0.71 2.56 4.33
C ARG A 443 1.66 2.49 5.51
N MET A 444 1.13 2.65 6.71
CA MET A 444 1.89 2.54 7.96
C MET A 444 1.87 1.13 8.56
N LEU A 445 1.14 0.17 7.97
CA LEU A 445 0.91 -1.14 8.57
C LEU A 445 1.65 -2.26 7.86
N PHE A 446 1.44 -2.37 6.56
CA PHE A 446 1.76 -3.61 5.84
C PHE A 446 3.24 -3.80 5.58
N ALA A 447 3.62 -5.07 5.43
CA ALA A 447 4.97 -5.56 5.22
C ALA A 447 4.96 -6.74 4.26
N ASP A 448 6.15 -7.18 3.89
CA ASP A 448 6.39 -8.36 3.06
C ASP A 448 7.01 -9.48 3.89
N GLY A 449 6.76 -10.71 3.49
CA GLY A 449 7.35 -11.88 4.12
C GLY A 449 6.70 -13.16 3.64
N ALA A 450 7.42 -14.27 3.81
CA ALA A 450 6.89 -15.59 3.57
C ALA A 450 7.19 -16.52 4.75
N ALA A 451 6.34 -17.51 4.94
CA ALA A 451 6.59 -18.61 5.83
C ALA A 451 6.04 -19.89 5.20
N ALA A 452 6.75 -21.00 5.39
CA ALA A 452 6.36 -22.30 4.88
C ALA A 452 6.28 -23.31 6.02
N MET A 453 5.25 -24.15 5.97
CA MET A 453 4.99 -25.22 6.92
C MET A 453 4.79 -26.52 6.16
N ILE A 454 5.34 -27.60 6.68
CA ILE A 454 5.03 -28.95 6.20
C ILE A 454 4.13 -29.60 7.24
N VAL A 455 2.90 -29.90 6.83
CA VAL A 455 1.92 -30.63 7.64
C VAL A 455 1.97 -32.09 7.20
N GLY A 456 2.61 -32.91 8.02
CA GLY A 456 2.81 -34.33 7.80
C GLY A 456 1.74 -35.21 8.44
N VAL A 457 1.93 -36.52 8.29
CA VAL A 457 1.13 -37.56 8.93
C VAL A 457 1.79 -37.96 10.23
N ALA A 458 1.05 -37.92 11.34
CA ALA A 458 1.54 -38.45 12.61
C ALA A 458 1.86 -39.95 12.49
N GLY A 459 2.95 -40.40 13.12
CA GLY A 459 3.34 -41.81 13.10
C GLY A 459 2.27 -42.71 13.75
N GLU A 460 2.25 -43.99 13.39
CA GLU A 460 1.29 -44.95 13.94
C GLU A 460 1.34 -44.95 15.49
N GLY A 461 0.18 -44.75 16.12
CA GLY A 461 0.05 -44.67 17.58
C GLY A 461 0.55 -43.37 18.22
N GLN A 462 1.05 -42.41 17.43
CA GLN A 462 1.42 -41.07 17.90
C GLN A 462 0.23 -40.11 17.79
N GLY A 463 0.16 -39.13 18.69
CA GLY A 463 -0.80 -38.03 18.57
C GLY A 463 -0.38 -37.05 17.47
N GLY A 464 -1.35 -36.33 16.91
CA GLY A 464 -1.09 -35.15 16.08
C GLY A 464 -0.79 -33.90 16.92
N ASP A 465 -0.31 -32.85 16.25
CA ASP A 465 0.04 -31.58 16.90
C ASP A 465 -1.12 -30.58 16.91
N PHE A 466 -2.18 -30.81 16.12
CA PHE A 466 -3.32 -29.90 16.03
C PHE A 466 -4.45 -30.41 16.92
N ASP A 467 -4.90 -29.56 17.85
CA ASP A 467 -6.02 -29.87 18.74
C ASP A 467 -7.34 -29.42 18.11
N TYR A 468 -7.41 -28.15 17.69
CA TYR A 468 -8.60 -27.55 17.08
C TYR A 468 -8.25 -26.67 15.88
N LEU A 469 -9.06 -26.77 14.84
CA LEU A 469 -9.00 -25.90 13.66
C LEU A 469 -10.39 -25.32 13.42
N GLN A 470 -10.45 -24.01 13.20
CA GLN A 470 -11.71 -23.34 12.91
C GLN A 470 -11.54 -22.20 11.93
N THR A 471 -12.48 -22.09 11.00
CA THR A 471 -12.53 -21.05 9.97
C THR A 471 -13.92 -20.43 9.95
N TYR A 472 -13.98 -19.10 9.90
CA TYR A 472 -15.18 -18.30 9.84
C TYR A 472 -15.18 -17.44 8.59
N ALA A 473 -16.34 -17.30 7.98
CA ALA A 473 -16.51 -16.41 6.85
C ALA A 473 -17.75 -15.53 7.03
N SER A 474 -17.71 -14.36 6.40
CA SER A 474 -18.82 -13.43 6.27
C SER A 474 -19.25 -12.73 7.58
N GLY A 475 -20.23 -11.85 7.45
CA GLY A 475 -20.71 -10.96 8.49
C GLY A 475 -21.44 -9.78 7.87
N PRO A 476 -21.61 -8.69 8.63
CA PRO A 476 -22.14 -7.43 8.10
C PRO A 476 -21.34 -6.96 6.87
N ALA A 477 -22.03 -6.43 5.85
CA ALA A 477 -21.38 -5.95 4.64
C ALA A 477 -20.33 -4.85 4.92
N SER A 478 -20.53 -4.07 5.99
CA SER A 478 -19.56 -3.08 6.47
C SER A 478 -18.25 -3.69 6.95
N GLU A 479 -18.28 -4.88 7.55
CA GLU A 479 -17.09 -5.61 7.97
C GLU A 479 -16.44 -6.35 6.79
N VAL A 480 -17.27 -6.90 5.89
CA VAL A 480 -16.81 -7.55 4.65
C VAL A 480 -15.98 -6.60 3.80
N ASN A 481 -16.46 -5.36 3.62
CA ASN A 481 -15.80 -4.31 2.87
C ASN A 481 -14.90 -3.41 3.75
N SER A 482 -14.45 -3.90 4.91
CA SER A 482 -13.59 -3.11 5.82
C SER A 482 -12.14 -3.02 5.36
N ILE A 483 -11.70 -3.93 4.51
CA ILE A 483 -10.40 -3.91 3.82
C ILE A 483 -10.67 -4.26 2.37
N ILE A 484 -10.29 -3.38 1.45
CA ILE A 484 -10.56 -3.54 0.01
C ILE A 484 -9.26 -3.42 -0.77
N TRP A 485 -9.02 -4.40 -1.63
CA TRP A 485 -7.96 -4.38 -2.63
C TRP A 485 -8.32 -5.28 -3.82
N PRO A 486 -8.16 -4.82 -5.07
CA PRO A 486 -7.90 -3.43 -5.46
C PRO A 486 -9.09 -2.53 -5.10
N ASN A 487 -8.81 -1.28 -4.68
CA ASN A 487 -9.85 -0.27 -4.41
C ASN A 487 -9.78 0.88 -5.41
N PRO A 488 -10.67 0.94 -6.41
CA PRO A 488 -10.60 1.97 -7.46
C PRO A 488 -10.79 3.40 -6.95
N GLU A 489 -11.52 3.59 -5.85
CA GLU A 489 -11.65 4.90 -5.21
C GLU A 489 -10.31 5.44 -4.71
N PHE A 490 -9.30 4.59 -4.56
CA PHE A 490 -7.98 4.89 -4.03
C PHE A 490 -6.86 4.43 -4.99
N ASP A 491 -7.06 4.58 -6.30
CA ASP A 491 -6.06 4.24 -7.32
C ASP A 491 -5.62 2.77 -7.23
N ASN A 492 -6.59 1.89 -6.96
CA ASN A 492 -6.43 0.44 -6.77
C ASN A 492 -5.48 0.03 -5.65
N ASN A 493 -5.08 0.96 -4.77
CA ASN A 493 -4.23 0.67 -3.62
C ASN A 493 -5.04 0.03 -2.49
N ILE A 494 -4.38 -0.78 -1.65
CA ILE A 494 -5.05 -1.41 -0.52
C ILE A 494 -5.57 -0.36 0.45
N THR A 495 -6.85 -0.48 0.81
CA THR A 495 -7.53 0.47 1.68
C THR A 495 -8.05 -0.22 2.92
N VAL A 496 -7.80 0.39 4.08
CA VAL A 496 -8.22 -0.10 5.40
C VAL A 496 -9.17 0.89 6.05
N PHE A 497 -10.41 0.47 6.31
CA PHE A 497 -11.42 1.25 7.01
C PHE A 497 -11.37 0.94 8.52
N GLY A 498 -10.55 1.71 9.23
CA GLY A 498 -10.19 1.45 10.63
C GLY A 498 -11.35 1.14 11.60
N PRO A 499 -12.45 1.94 11.64
CA PRO A 499 -13.58 1.65 12.52
C PRO A 499 -14.25 0.30 12.25
N GLN A 500 -14.43 -0.04 10.97
CA GLN A 500 -15.03 -1.29 10.52
C GLN A 500 -14.11 -2.48 10.81
N VAL A 501 -12.79 -2.32 10.60
CA VAL A 501 -11.80 -3.35 10.97
C VAL A 501 -11.75 -3.57 12.48
N LYS A 502 -11.86 -2.53 13.30
CA LYS A 502 -11.92 -2.67 14.76
C LYS A 502 -13.17 -3.42 15.22
N ALA A 503 -14.32 -3.16 14.59
CA ALA A 503 -15.56 -3.89 14.86
C ALA A 503 -15.44 -5.37 14.46
N LEU A 504 -14.92 -5.63 13.26
CA LEU A 504 -14.61 -6.95 12.73
C LEU A 504 -13.70 -7.76 13.66
N ALA A 505 -12.53 -7.20 14.01
CA ALA A 505 -11.55 -7.86 14.87
C ALA A 505 -12.12 -8.12 16.26
N GLY A 506 -12.85 -7.16 16.83
CA GLY A 506 -13.49 -7.31 18.14
C GLY A 506 -14.53 -8.42 18.18
N ARG A 507 -15.38 -8.51 17.14
CA ARG A 507 -16.40 -9.56 17.03
C ARG A 507 -15.76 -10.95 16.97
N TYR A 508 -14.79 -11.15 16.08
CA TYR A 508 -14.16 -12.46 15.92
C TYR A 508 -13.31 -12.85 17.12
N LEU A 509 -12.54 -11.93 17.71
CA LEU A 509 -11.74 -12.26 18.88
C LEU A 509 -12.62 -12.67 20.07
N ALA A 510 -13.72 -11.96 20.32
CA ALA A 510 -14.68 -12.33 21.36
C ALA A 510 -15.29 -13.71 21.10
N GLN A 511 -15.71 -13.98 19.86
CA GLN A 511 -16.28 -15.28 19.46
C GLN A 511 -15.28 -16.43 19.66
N MET A 512 -14.02 -16.25 19.25
CA MET A 512 -13.00 -17.29 19.37
C MET A 512 -12.68 -17.59 20.84
N ILE A 513 -12.54 -16.55 21.67
CA ILE A 513 -12.24 -16.71 23.10
C ILE A 513 -13.40 -17.37 23.86
N GLU A 514 -14.65 -17.01 23.56
CA GLU A 514 -15.82 -17.68 24.11
C GLU A 514 -15.84 -19.17 23.73
N GLU A 515 -15.54 -19.47 22.46
CA GLU A 515 -15.52 -20.83 21.92
C GLU A 515 -14.45 -21.70 22.62
N ILE A 516 -13.19 -21.25 22.68
CA ILE A 516 -12.13 -22.03 23.34
C ILE A 516 -12.24 -22.03 24.87
N GLY A 517 -12.91 -21.04 25.47
CA GLY A 517 -13.26 -21.05 26.89
C GLY A 517 -14.35 -22.08 27.24
N ALA A 518 -15.20 -22.45 26.28
CA ALA A 518 -16.25 -23.46 26.46
C ALA A 518 -15.80 -24.89 26.12
N LEU A 519 -14.70 -25.04 25.38
CA LEU A 519 -14.12 -26.35 25.07
C LEU A 519 -13.34 -26.91 26.27
N PRO A 520 -13.35 -28.25 26.49
CA PRO A 520 -12.58 -28.85 27.56
C PRO A 520 -11.08 -28.79 27.26
N ALA A 521 -10.25 -28.73 28.30
CA ALA A 521 -8.82 -28.88 28.15
C ALA A 521 -8.48 -30.26 27.49
N PRO A 522 -7.52 -30.30 26.56
CA PRO A 522 -7.10 -31.53 25.90
C PRO A 522 -6.31 -32.44 26.85
N ASP A 523 -6.02 -33.66 26.41
CA ASP A 523 -5.15 -34.61 27.11
C ASP A 523 -5.63 -35.04 28.52
N GLY A 524 -6.92 -34.86 28.82
CA GLY A 524 -7.50 -35.21 30.12
C GLY A 524 -7.16 -34.23 31.25
N ALA A 525 -6.60 -33.05 30.93
CA ALA A 525 -6.41 -31.97 31.88
C ALA A 525 -7.75 -31.41 32.37
N ALA A 526 -7.76 -30.83 33.57
CA ALA A 526 -8.92 -30.11 34.10
C ALA A 526 -8.95 -28.67 33.56
N GLY A 527 -10.14 -28.09 33.40
CA GLY A 527 -10.33 -26.73 32.93
C GLY A 527 -10.77 -26.65 31.46
N SER A 528 -10.72 -25.44 30.91
CA SER A 528 -11.04 -25.15 29.51
C SER A 528 -9.84 -25.29 28.60
N LEU A 529 -10.06 -25.34 27.28
CA LEU A 529 -8.99 -25.28 26.29
C LEU A 529 -8.19 -23.98 26.45
N LEU A 530 -8.86 -22.85 26.72
CA LEU A 530 -8.23 -21.56 27.00
C LEU A 530 -7.23 -21.64 28.17
N ASP A 531 -7.57 -22.35 29.25
CA ASP A 531 -6.69 -22.52 30.42
C ASP A 531 -5.42 -23.33 30.09
N SER A 532 -5.44 -24.09 29.01
CA SER A 532 -4.33 -24.94 28.55
C SER A 532 -3.41 -24.27 27.51
N ILE A 533 -3.69 -23.03 27.14
CA ILE A 533 -2.88 -22.25 26.18
C ILE A 533 -1.68 -21.64 26.90
N ASP A 534 -0.49 -21.96 26.40
CA ASP A 534 0.77 -21.43 26.92
C ASP A 534 1.10 -20.07 26.29
N LEU A 535 0.79 -19.90 25.00
CA LEU A 535 1.09 -18.68 24.24
C LEU A 535 -0.01 -18.34 23.23
N ILE A 536 -0.35 -17.06 23.12
CA ILE A 536 -1.27 -16.54 22.10
C ILE A 536 -0.45 -15.78 21.07
N VAL A 537 -0.50 -16.23 19.82
CA VAL A 537 0.18 -15.57 18.70
C VAL A 537 -0.87 -15.07 17.71
N PRO A 538 -1.43 -13.87 17.94
CA PRO A 538 -2.49 -13.34 17.08
C PRO A 538 -1.93 -12.88 15.73
N HIS A 539 -2.82 -12.67 14.77
CA HIS A 539 -2.48 -11.93 13.56
C HIS A 539 -1.93 -10.54 13.91
N GLN A 540 -0.76 -10.23 13.34
CA GLN A 540 0.00 -9.00 13.54
C GLN A 540 -0.60 -7.83 12.73
N ALA A 541 -1.83 -7.42 13.09
CA ALA A 541 -2.55 -6.37 12.35
C ALA A 541 -2.13 -4.94 12.75
N ASN A 542 -2.22 -4.69 14.05
CA ASN A 542 -1.95 -3.42 14.74
C ASN A 542 -1.90 -3.75 16.23
N LYS A 543 -0.72 -3.70 16.85
CA LYS A 543 -0.51 -4.15 18.23
C LYS A 543 -1.40 -3.37 19.21
N THR A 544 -1.47 -2.04 19.07
CA THR A 544 -2.28 -1.18 19.93
C THR A 544 -3.77 -1.58 19.92
N MET A 545 -4.32 -1.84 18.74
CA MET A 545 -5.71 -2.28 18.59
C MET A 545 -5.93 -3.69 19.16
N VAL A 546 -5.03 -4.64 18.84
CA VAL A 546 -5.18 -6.03 19.27
C VAL A 546 -5.07 -6.13 20.79
N LEU A 547 -4.13 -5.44 21.44
CA LEU A 547 -4.02 -5.40 22.90
C LEU A 547 -5.30 -4.88 23.57
N GLN A 548 -5.87 -3.77 23.06
CA GLN A 548 -7.12 -3.22 23.58
C GLN A 548 -8.30 -4.20 23.45
N LEU A 549 -8.37 -4.96 22.36
CA LEU A 549 -9.43 -5.94 22.13
C LEU A 549 -9.22 -7.20 22.98
N ALA A 550 -7.98 -7.66 23.11
CA ALA A 550 -7.60 -8.82 23.93
C ALA A 550 -7.89 -8.59 25.42
N GLU A 551 -7.54 -7.41 25.95
CA GLU A 551 -7.84 -7.03 27.34
C GLU A 551 -9.36 -7.03 27.60
N ARG A 552 -10.15 -6.49 26.66
CA ARG A 552 -11.62 -6.51 26.74
C ARG A 552 -12.22 -7.92 26.67
N ALA A 553 -11.53 -8.85 26.01
CA ALA A 553 -11.88 -10.26 25.95
C ALA A 553 -11.38 -11.06 27.18
N GLY A 554 -10.72 -10.41 28.15
CA GLY A 554 -10.24 -11.04 29.39
C GLY A 554 -8.86 -11.70 29.27
N LEU A 555 -8.13 -11.47 28.19
CA LEU A 555 -6.77 -11.99 28.01
C LEU A 555 -5.75 -11.07 28.67
N ARG A 556 -4.66 -11.64 29.19
CA ARG A 556 -3.56 -10.86 29.76
C ARG A 556 -2.50 -10.58 28.70
N ALA A 557 -1.96 -9.36 28.70
CA ALA A 557 -0.95 -8.92 27.73
C ALA A 557 0.33 -9.78 27.74
N ASP A 558 0.69 -10.35 28.90
CA ASP A 558 1.88 -11.21 29.06
C ASP A 558 1.74 -12.60 28.40
N GLN A 559 0.54 -12.97 27.96
CA GLN A 559 0.29 -14.21 27.20
C GLN A 559 0.35 -14.01 25.68
N LEU A 560 0.48 -12.76 25.21
CA LEU A 560 0.49 -12.44 23.78
C LEU A 560 1.92 -12.19 23.30
N TYR A 561 2.27 -12.76 22.14
CA TYR A 561 3.51 -12.45 21.45
C TYR A 561 3.25 -11.56 20.22
N PHE A 562 4.09 -10.53 20.07
CA PHE A 562 4.09 -9.63 18.92
C PHE A 562 5.52 -9.47 18.39
N ASN A 563 5.65 -9.45 17.07
CA ASN A 563 6.86 -9.05 16.35
C ASN A 563 6.57 -7.92 15.34
N ILE A 564 5.34 -7.41 15.30
CA ILE A 564 4.89 -6.38 14.35
C ILE A 564 5.71 -5.09 14.46
N GLU A 565 6.32 -4.84 15.61
CA GLU A 565 7.22 -3.72 15.88
C GLU A 565 8.33 -3.64 14.84
N THR A 566 8.95 -4.78 14.52
CA THR A 566 10.13 -4.87 13.64
C THR A 566 9.85 -5.56 12.31
N THR A 567 8.67 -6.13 12.16
CA THR A 567 8.27 -6.88 10.97
C THR A 567 7.21 -6.15 10.16
N GLY A 568 6.27 -5.46 10.82
CA GLY A 568 5.04 -4.95 10.21
C GLY A 568 4.00 -6.04 9.94
N ASN A 569 2.91 -5.69 9.26
CA ASN A 569 1.80 -6.58 8.96
C ASN A 569 2.01 -7.32 7.62
N ALA A 570 2.50 -8.55 7.66
CA ALA A 570 2.65 -9.43 6.51
C ALA A 570 1.42 -10.35 6.27
N SER A 571 0.21 -9.88 6.58
CA SER A 571 -1.09 -10.56 6.34
C SER A 571 -1.07 -12.06 6.70
N SER A 572 -1.18 -12.97 5.73
CA SER A 572 -1.23 -14.41 5.95
C SER A 572 0.06 -14.96 6.56
N ALA A 573 1.21 -14.34 6.26
CA ALA A 573 2.51 -14.71 6.81
C ALA A 573 2.73 -14.19 8.24
N SER A 574 1.93 -13.21 8.71
CA SER A 574 2.14 -12.57 10.03
C SER A 574 2.18 -13.55 11.21
N ILE A 575 1.23 -14.48 11.28
CA ILE A 575 1.17 -15.46 12.38
C ILE A 575 2.37 -16.41 12.34
N PRO A 576 2.66 -17.11 11.22
CA PRO A 576 3.79 -18.04 11.19
C PRO A 576 5.15 -17.34 11.35
N LEU A 577 5.33 -16.12 10.82
CA LEU A 577 6.52 -15.30 11.11
C LEU A 577 6.66 -15.00 12.61
N ALA A 578 5.56 -14.67 13.29
CA ALA A 578 5.58 -14.40 14.73
C ALA A 578 5.85 -15.67 15.56
N ILE A 579 5.34 -16.85 15.17
CA ILE A 579 5.68 -18.11 15.85
C ILE A 579 7.17 -18.42 15.68
N HIS A 580 7.71 -18.23 14.47
CA HIS A 580 9.14 -18.38 14.22
C HIS A 580 9.97 -17.45 15.11
N ASP A 581 9.60 -16.16 15.15
CA ASP A 581 10.32 -15.16 15.92
C ASP A 581 10.21 -15.40 17.43
N ALA A 582 9.09 -15.94 17.91
CA ALA A 582 8.95 -16.36 19.31
C ALA A 582 9.93 -17.48 19.71
N VAL A 583 10.27 -18.39 18.79
CA VAL A 583 11.35 -19.38 19.03
C VAL A 583 12.71 -18.71 19.00
N ARG A 584 12.97 -17.87 17.97
CA ARG A 584 14.24 -17.13 17.81
C ARG A 584 14.55 -16.28 19.04
N ASP A 585 13.54 -15.59 19.57
CA ASP A 585 13.66 -14.68 20.71
C ASP A 585 13.68 -15.41 22.06
N GLY A 586 13.60 -16.75 22.07
CA GLY A 586 13.65 -17.57 23.27
C GLY A 586 12.38 -17.53 24.13
N VAL A 587 11.25 -17.10 23.57
CA VAL A 587 9.93 -17.18 24.23
C VAL A 587 9.42 -18.62 24.22
N ILE A 588 9.61 -19.33 23.11
CA ILE A 588 9.31 -20.77 22.97
C ILE A 588 10.62 -21.55 23.04
N THR A 589 10.90 -22.15 24.20
CA THR A 589 12.12 -22.96 24.45
C THR A 589 11.84 -24.44 24.67
N THR A 590 10.58 -24.80 24.86
CA THR A 590 10.07 -26.17 24.97
C THR A 590 8.81 -26.30 24.13
N PRO A 591 8.30 -27.51 23.86
CA PRO A 591 6.98 -27.67 23.26
C PRO A 591 5.91 -26.93 24.07
N VAL A 592 5.13 -26.10 23.39
CA VAL A 592 4.05 -25.28 23.99
C VAL A 592 2.78 -25.36 23.15
N ARG A 593 1.62 -25.17 23.78
CA ARG A 593 0.34 -25.04 23.09
C ARG A 593 0.09 -23.58 22.72
N VAL A 594 0.01 -23.33 21.41
CA VAL A 594 -0.22 -22.01 20.82
C VAL A 594 -1.67 -21.88 20.39
N PHE A 595 -2.30 -20.77 20.76
CA PHE A 595 -3.53 -20.28 20.13
C PHE A 595 -3.18 -19.19 19.11
N ALA A 596 -3.53 -19.44 17.85
CA ALA A 596 -3.16 -18.59 16.72
C ALA A 596 -4.39 -17.99 16.02
N PRO A 597 -5.03 -16.93 16.59
CA PRO A 597 -6.21 -16.29 15.99
C PRO A 597 -5.84 -15.32 14.86
N GLY A 598 -6.48 -15.49 13.70
CA GLY A 598 -6.37 -14.60 12.54
C GLY A 598 -7.71 -14.04 12.09
N PHE A 599 -7.70 -12.82 11.55
CA PHE A 599 -8.87 -12.12 11.00
C PHE A 599 -8.43 -11.15 9.89
N GLY A 600 -9.24 -11.00 8.84
CA GLY A 600 -8.87 -10.19 7.66
C GLY A 600 -10.01 -9.89 6.69
N ALA A 601 -9.63 -9.35 5.53
CA ALA A 601 -10.54 -8.92 4.46
C ALA A 601 -11.45 -10.06 3.95
N GLY A 602 -12.74 -9.80 3.69
CA GLY A 602 -13.67 -10.79 3.13
C GLY A 602 -15.10 -10.79 3.67
N ALA A 603 -15.41 -10.61 4.96
CA ALA A 603 -14.53 -10.75 6.10
C ALA A 603 -14.34 -12.23 6.40
N VAL A 604 -13.11 -12.62 6.75
CA VAL A 604 -12.77 -13.98 7.14
C VAL A 604 -11.97 -13.95 8.42
N ALA A 605 -12.05 -15.03 9.18
CA ALA A 605 -11.26 -15.23 10.38
C ALA A 605 -11.06 -16.72 10.63
N GLY A 606 -10.17 -17.09 11.53
CA GLY A 606 -9.98 -18.47 11.90
C GLY A 606 -8.92 -18.59 12.98
N TYR A 607 -8.77 -19.78 13.52
CA TYR A 607 -7.69 -20.07 14.44
C TYR A 607 -7.19 -21.50 14.29
N ALA A 608 -5.95 -21.70 14.71
CA ALA A 608 -5.39 -23.00 15.05
C ALA A 608 -5.05 -23.01 16.54
N VAL A 609 -5.44 -24.09 17.22
CA VAL A 609 -4.84 -24.46 18.51
C VAL A 609 -3.96 -25.67 18.25
N MET A 610 -2.64 -25.48 18.39
CA MET A 610 -1.65 -26.48 18.03
C MET A 610 -0.47 -26.49 18.99
N ARG A 611 0.21 -27.62 19.09
CA ARG A 611 1.48 -27.77 19.79
C ARG A 611 2.61 -27.37 18.86
N VAL A 612 3.47 -26.47 19.32
CA VAL A 612 4.66 -26.03 18.59
C VAL A 612 5.88 -26.51 19.36
N ASP A 613 6.64 -27.42 18.76
CA ASP A 613 7.96 -27.83 19.24
C ASP A 613 9.02 -26.89 18.63
N PRO A 614 9.84 -26.18 19.42
CA PRO A 614 10.90 -25.33 18.86
C PRO A 614 11.88 -26.10 17.96
N ALA A 615 12.01 -27.42 18.11
CA ALA A 615 12.90 -28.23 17.26
C ALA A 615 12.48 -28.26 15.78
N VAL A 616 11.17 -28.14 15.49
CA VAL A 616 10.64 -28.15 14.11
C VAL A 616 10.70 -26.76 13.46
N VAL A 617 11.00 -25.71 14.22
CA VAL A 617 11.15 -24.35 13.69
C VAL A 617 12.59 -24.13 13.21
N ASP A 618 12.74 -23.56 12.02
CA ASP A 618 14.06 -23.25 11.46
C ASP A 618 14.52 -21.83 11.79
N VAL A 619 15.11 -21.65 12.97
CA VAL A 619 15.65 -20.36 13.42
C VAL A 619 17.12 -20.15 13.04
N ARG A 620 17.63 -20.84 12.01
CA ARG A 620 19.03 -20.69 11.57
C ARG A 620 19.35 -19.20 11.37
N ASP A 621 20.39 -18.73 12.07
CA ASP A 621 20.83 -17.33 12.03
C ASP A 621 21.10 -16.92 10.58
N ALA A 622 20.38 -15.91 10.07
CA ALA A 622 20.61 -15.35 8.73
C ALA A 622 22.05 -14.82 8.54
N ARG A 623 22.80 -14.61 9.64
CA ARG A 623 24.24 -14.28 9.62
C ARG A 623 25.16 -15.48 9.34
N ALA A 624 24.71 -16.71 9.57
CA ALA A 624 25.48 -17.93 9.35
C ALA A 624 25.31 -18.49 7.93
N ALA A 625 24.20 -18.20 7.28
CA ALA A 625 24.01 -18.43 5.85
C ALA A 625 24.70 -17.30 5.07
N GLY A 626 26.01 -17.46 4.82
CA GLY A 626 26.78 -16.55 3.99
C GLY A 626 26.25 -16.51 2.56
N VAL A 627 25.23 -15.70 2.32
CA VAL A 627 25.02 -15.07 1.02
C VAL A 627 26.14 -14.05 0.92
N ALA A 628 27.23 -14.45 0.27
CA ALA A 628 28.20 -13.49 -0.22
C ALA A 628 27.41 -12.49 -1.06
N ALA A 629 27.19 -11.29 -0.51
CA ALA A 629 26.87 -10.13 -1.31
C ALA A 629 28.05 -9.97 -2.27
N GLU A 630 27.91 -10.51 -3.49
CA GLU A 630 28.78 -10.11 -4.57
C GLU A 630 28.61 -8.60 -4.70
N ALA A 631 29.68 -7.89 -4.38
CA ALA A 631 29.78 -6.46 -4.65
C ALA A 631 29.42 -6.21 -6.11
N PRO A 632 28.72 -5.11 -6.44
CA PRO A 632 28.35 -4.82 -7.81
C PRO A 632 29.62 -4.83 -8.65
N ALA A 633 29.65 -5.72 -9.65
CA ALA A 633 30.74 -5.82 -10.60
C ALA A 633 31.02 -4.41 -11.16
N THR A 634 32.23 -3.92 -10.93
CA THR A 634 32.70 -2.67 -11.50
C THR A 634 32.55 -2.73 -13.01
N ALA A 635 31.74 -1.82 -13.55
CA ALA A 635 31.47 -1.67 -14.95
C ALA A 635 32.77 -1.52 -15.75
N ALA A 636 33.05 -2.52 -16.58
CA ALA A 636 33.96 -2.44 -17.71
C ALA A 636 33.50 -3.43 -18.79
N ASP A 637 32.30 -3.21 -19.32
CA ASP A 637 31.99 -3.60 -20.70
C ASP A 637 30.88 -2.68 -21.23
N GLU A 638 31.16 -2.02 -22.35
CA GLU A 638 30.23 -1.07 -22.99
C GLU A 638 28.93 -1.80 -23.43
N PRO A 639 27.74 -1.21 -23.21
CA PRO A 639 26.50 -1.84 -23.65
C PRO A 639 26.40 -1.76 -25.18
N ARG A 640 26.22 -2.92 -25.84
CA ARG A 640 25.86 -2.96 -27.26
C ARG A 640 24.47 -2.38 -27.48
N PRO A 641 24.25 -1.60 -28.56
CA PRO A 641 22.96 -0.98 -28.82
C PRO A 641 21.85 -2.01 -29.09
N ALA A 642 20.67 -1.76 -28.53
CA ALA A 642 19.46 -2.60 -28.58
C ALA A 642 18.97 -2.97 -30.00
N SER A 643 19.52 -2.34 -31.05
CA SER A 643 19.20 -2.63 -32.44
C SER A 643 19.74 -3.97 -32.96
N GLU A 644 20.77 -4.56 -32.32
CA GLU A 644 21.31 -5.86 -32.75
C GLU A 644 20.55 -7.06 -32.17
N GLN A 645 20.05 -6.96 -30.94
CA GLN A 645 19.27 -8.05 -30.30
C GLN A 645 17.91 -8.30 -30.97
N LEU A 646 17.35 -7.31 -31.66
CA LEU A 646 16.09 -7.42 -32.40
C LEU A 646 16.23 -8.17 -33.74
N ARG A 647 17.44 -8.32 -34.29
CA ARG A 647 17.66 -8.99 -35.59
C ARG A 647 17.75 -10.51 -35.49
N GLU A 648 18.14 -11.06 -34.35
CA GLU A 648 18.24 -12.52 -34.15
C GLU A 648 16.89 -13.18 -33.78
N ALA A 649 15.87 -12.40 -33.42
CA ALA A 649 14.53 -12.93 -33.14
C ALA A 649 13.70 -13.25 -34.41
N PHE A 650 14.20 -12.92 -35.61
CA PHE A 650 13.47 -13.07 -36.87
C PHE A 650 14.29 -13.68 -38.03
N THR A 651 15.35 -14.44 -37.71
CA THR A 651 16.02 -15.38 -38.63
C THR A 651 16.13 -16.72 -37.96
#